data_AF-A0A7J9H2Z2-F1
#
_entry.id   AF-A0A7J9H2Z2-F1
#
_cell.length_a   1.000
_cell.length_b   1.000
_cell.length_c   1.000
_cell.angle_alpha   90.00
_cell.angle_beta   90.00
_cell.angle_gamma   90.00
#
_symmetry.space_group_name_H-M   'P 1'
#
loop_
_entity.id
_entity.type
_entity.pdbx_description
1 polymer ?
#
loop_
_entity_poly.entity_id
_entity_poly.type
_entity_poly.pdbx_seq_one_letter_code
_entity_poly.pdbx_strand_id
1 'polypeptide(L)'
;MALYDTLFSQLDVTSSQHLVTDSDFRNDSFREQLSETVKSLLALKVIPVFNENDAVSTRRTPYEDSSGIFWDNDSLAGLLAMEVKADLLVLLSDVEGLYSGPPSDPNSKLIHTYIKEKHQAEITFGDKSRLGRGGMTAKVDAAVCSASSGIPVVITSGYATDNIIKLLQGKPVGTLFHKDAQLWTSVNEVDAREMAVAARECSRRLQAMSSEDRRKLLLDVADALEANESLIMAENEADVAAAKADGYEKALISRLALKPGKASLCLAKSIRVLADMEEPISRIAKRTELADGLILEKTSCPLGVLLIVFESRPDALVQIASLAIRTGNGLLLKGGKEARRSNAILHKIITSAIPDSVGDELIGLVASREDIPDLLKLDDVIDLVIPRGSNSLVSQIKNSTKIPVLGHADGVCHVYIDKSANPDMAKKIVRDAKIDYPAACNTMETLLVHQDLSNNDLLKELLAELRREGVTLYGGPRASSLLNLPRAQSLHREYSSLACTVEFVDDVGAAIDHIHQHGRHVMFSRKICFPFLFVALFLPLSCWPPFSKFQATCFIFSSHTDCIVTEDHEVAEMFLHRVDSAAVFHNASTRFCDGARFGLGAEVGVSTSRVHARGPVGVEGLLTTRWILRGSGQVVDGDKGVTYSHKDLPLQTQI
;
A
#
# COMPACT_ATOMS: atom_id res chain seq x y z
N MET A 1 -22.40 -24.72 -42.22
CA MET A 1 -23.56 -23.83 -42.44
C MET A 1 -24.78 -24.23 -41.63
N ALA A 2 -25.27 -25.48 -41.72
CA ALA A 2 -26.46 -25.92 -40.97
C ALA A 2 -26.49 -25.60 -39.46
N LEU A 3 -25.34 -25.62 -38.78
CA LEU A 3 -25.22 -25.20 -37.38
C LEU A 3 -25.51 -23.70 -37.18
N TYR A 4 -24.96 -22.84 -38.03
CA TYR A 4 -25.21 -21.39 -37.99
C TYR A 4 -26.69 -21.09 -38.27
N ASP A 5 -27.28 -21.72 -39.29
CA ASP A 5 -28.70 -21.54 -39.60
C ASP A 5 -29.59 -21.95 -38.43
N THR A 6 -29.26 -23.06 -37.76
CA THR A 6 -30.01 -23.52 -36.57
C THR A 6 -29.89 -22.52 -35.41
N LEU A 7 -28.68 -22.05 -35.11
CA LEU A 7 -28.43 -21.13 -33.99
C LEU A 7 -29.02 -19.74 -34.22
N PHE A 8 -28.89 -19.18 -35.43
CA PHE A 8 -29.44 -17.87 -35.75
C PHE A 8 -30.97 -17.91 -35.88
N SER A 9 -31.56 -19.00 -36.36
CA SER A 9 -33.02 -19.17 -36.41
C SER A 9 -33.66 -19.14 -35.02
N GLN A 10 -32.98 -19.62 -33.98
CA GLN A 10 -33.46 -19.51 -32.59
C GLN A 10 -33.55 -18.07 -32.10
N LEU A 11 -32.82 -17.15 -32.74
CA LEU A 11 -32.79 -15.73 -32.42
C LEU A 11 -33.61 -14.89 -33.42
N ASP A 12 -34.39 -15.53 -34.30
CA ASP A 12 -35.14 -14.89 -35.40
C ASP A 12 -34.25 -14.08 -36.36
N VAL A 13 -33.02 -14.58 -36.57
CA VAL A 13 -32.03 -13.97 -37.47
C VAL A 13 -31.73 -14.93 -38.63
N THR A 14 -31.64 -14.38 -39.83
CA THR A 14 -31.28 -15.16 -41.03
C THR A 14 -29.78 -15.08 -41.28
N SER A 15 -29.12 -16.18 -41.62
CA SER A 15 -27.73 -16.20 -42.09
C SER A 15 -27.63 -16.51 -43.58
N SER A 16 -26.60 -15.98 -44.26
CA SER A 16 -26.26 -16.34 -45.64
C SER A 16 -24.81 -16.83 -45.72
N GLN A 17 -24.54 -17.84 -46.54
CA GLN A 17 -23.16 -18.31 -46.76
C GLN A 17 -22.58 -17.69 -48.02
N HIS A 18 -21.37 -17.14 -47.91
CA HIS A 18 -20.60 -16.63 -49.04
C HIS A 18 -19.23 -17.30 -49.06
N LEU A 19 -18.92 -17.96 -50.18
CA LEU A 19 -17.64 -18.62 -50.39
C LEU A 19 -16.77 -17.75 -51.27
N VAL A 20 -15.53 -17.51 -50.85
CA VAL A 20 -14.58 -16.62 -51.53
C VAL A 20 -13.24 -17.31 -51.77
N THR A 21 -12.49 -16.83 -52.74
CA THR A 21 -11.16 -17.34 -53.11
C THR A 21 -10.12 -16.22 -53.12
N ASP A 22 -8.84 -16.58 -53.08
CA ASP A 22 -7.73 -15.63 -53.19
C ASP A 22 -7.80 -14.75 -54.45
N SER A 23 -8.23 -15.34 -55.57
CA SER A 23 -8.39 -14.63 -56.84
C SER A 23 -9.48 -13.57 -56.81
N ASP A 24 -10.52 -13.76 -56.01
CA ASP A 24 -11.64 -12.82 -55.95
C ASP A 24 -11.19 -11.48 -55.36
N PHE A 25 -10.32 -11.52 -54.35
CA PHE A 25 -9.72 -10.34 -53.75
C PHE A 25 -8.62 -9.71 -54.62
N ARG A 26 -8.26 -10.22 -55.80
CA ARG A 26 -7.36 -9.53 -56.74
C ARG A 26 -8.10 -8.53 -57.65
N ASN A 27 -9.43 -8.65 -57.74
CA ASN A 27 -10.25 -7.84 -58.63
C ASN A 27 -10.93 -6.71 -57.83
N ASP A 28 -10.56 -5.46 -58.12
CA ASP A 28 -11.12 -4.29 -57.42
C ASP A 28 -12.64 -4.16 -57.60
N SER A 29 -13.19 -4.51 -58.76
CA SER A 29 -14.64 -4.51 -59.01
C SER A 29 -15.37 -5.54 -58.15
N PHE A 30 -14.73 -6.68 -57.87
CA PHE A 30 -15.31 -7.68 -56.98
C PHE A 30 -15.34 -7.17 -55.53
N ARG A 31 -14.27 -6.51 -55.06
CA ARG A 31 -14.21 -5.94 -53.70
C ARG A 31 -15.29 -4.89 -53.47
N GLU A 32 -15.52 -4.01 -54.44
CA GLU A 32 -16.61 -3.03 -54.39
C GLU A 32 -17.98 -3.72 -54.31
N GLN A 33 -18.24 -4.68 -55.19
CA GLN A 33 -19.50 -5.43 -55.21
C GLN A 33 -19.72 -6.23 -53.92
N LEU A 34 -18.66 -6.79 -53.35
CA LEU A 34 -18.68 -7.51 -52.07
C LEU A 34 -19.12 -6.58 -50.94
N SER A 35 -18.53 -5.37 -50.88
CA SER A 35 -18.90 -4.35 -49.89
C SER A 35 -20.37 -3.93 -50.00
N GLU A 36 -20.87 -3.71 -51.22
CA GLU A 36 -22.29 -3.40 -51.46
C GLU A 36 -23.22 -4.56 -51.10
N THR A 37 -22.81 -5.79 -51.39
CA THR A 37 -23.56 -7.00 -51.06
C THR A 37 -23.69 -7.16 -49.55
N VAL A 38 -22.58 -7.01 -48.81
CA VAL A 38 -22.59 -7.07 -47.34
C VAL A 38 -23.52 -6.01 -46.76
N LYS A 39 -23.44 -4.75 -47.25
CA LYS A 39 -24.33 -3.67 -46.80
C LYS A 39 -25.81 -3.99 -47.08
N SER A 40 -26.11 -4.55 -48.24
CA SER A 40 -27.47 -4.93 -48.63
C SER A 40 -28.02 -6.06 -47.76
N LEU A 41 -27.22 -7.09 -47.48
CA LEU A 41 -27.60 -8.20 -46.61
C LEU A 41 -27.88 -7.73 -45.19
N LEU A 42 -26.99 -6.90 -44.63
CA LEU A 42 -27.19 -6.33 -43.30
C LEU A 42 -28.43 -5.43 -43.22
N ALA A 43 -28.73 -4.66 -44.27
CA ALA A 43 -29.97 -3.87 -44.36
C ALA A 43 -31.24 -4.74 -44.37
N LEU A 44 -31.14 -5.95 -44.92
CA LEU A 44 -32.20 -6.96 -44.90
C LEU A 44 -32.21 -7.80 -43.61
N LYS A 45 -31.39 -7.46 -42.60
CA LYS A 45 -31.20 -8.22 -41.35
C LYS A 45 -30.71 -9.65 -41.56
N VAL A 46 -29.91 -9.86 -42.60
CA VAL A 46 -29.24 -11.13 -42.89
C VAL A 46 -27.77 -11.03 -42.48
N ILE A 47 -27.29 -12.00 -41.69
CA ILE A 47 -25.89 -12.10 -41.25
C ILE A 47 -25.08 -12.87 -42.31
N PRO A 48 -24.12 -12.23 -42.99
CA PRO A 48 -23.26 -12.93 -43.93
C PRO A 48 -22.17 -13.73 -43.21
N VAL A 49 -22.03 -15.00 -43.56
CA VAL A 49 -21.01 -15.92 -43.08
C VAL A 49 -20.05 -16.23 -44.23
N PHE A 50 -18.83 -15.72 -44.13
CA PHE A 50 -17.78 -15.92 -45.13
C PHE A 50 -16.89 -17.12 -44.80
N ASN A 51 -16.50 -17.88 -45.83
CA ASN A 51 -15.48 -18.91 -45.71
C ASN A 51 -14.68 -19.05 -47.02
N GLU A 52 -13.48 -19.60 -46.95
CA GLU A 52 -12.73 -19.92 -48.17
C GLU A 52 -13.43 -21.04 -48.95
N ASN A 53 -13.49 -20.90 -50.28
CA ASN A 53 -13.97 -21.95 -51.17
C ASN A 53 -12.86 -22.96 -51.49
N ASP A 54 -12.55 -23.84 -50.54
CA ASP A 54 -11.50 -24.87 -50.70
C ASP A 54 -11.70 -25.72 -51.97
N ALA A 55 -12.95 -25.91 -52.44
CA ALA A 55 -13.27 -26.76 -53.58
C ALA A 55 -12.79 -26.23 -54.94
N VAL A 56 -12.59 -24.90 -55.07
CA VAL A 56 -12.14 -24.24 -56.31
C VAL A 56 -10.86 -23.41 -56.09
N SER A 57 -10.29 -23.44 -54.89
CA SER A 57 -9.02 -22.77 -54.57
C SER A 57 -7.88 -23.43 -55.36
N THR A 58 -7.06 -22.64 -56.04
CA THR A 58 -5.99 -23.13 -56.94
C THR A 58 -4.70 -23.51 -56.22
N ARG A 59 -4.70 -23.52 -54.88
CA ARG A 59 -3.52 -23.80 -54.05
C ARG A 59 -3.10 -25.27 -54.16
N ARG A 60 -1.81 -25.52 -54.40
CA ARG A 60 -1.22 -26.87 -54.45
C ARG A 60 -0.23 -27.07 -53.30
N THR A 61 -0.22 -28.25 -52.69
CA THR A 61 0.83 -28.69 -51.76
C THR A 61 2.13 -29.03 -52.52
N PRO A 62 3.33 -28.71 -52.01
CA PRO A 62 3.62 -28.03 -50.75
C PRO A 62 3.44 -26.51 -50.85
N TYR A 63 2.91 -25.92 -49.78
CA TYR A 63 2.48 -24.52 -49.69
C TYR A 63 3.68 -23.56 -49.55
N GLU A 64 4.46 -23.37 -50.61
CA GLU A 64 5.63 -22.46 -50.62
C GLU A 64 5.43 -21.17 -51.45
N ASP A 65 4.31 -21.00 -52.15
CA ASP A 65 4.10 -19.81 -52.99
C ASP A 65 3.68 -18.58 -52.17
N SER A 66 4.62 -17.71 -51.82
CA SER A 66 4.46 -16.43 -51.12
C SER A 66 3.62 -15.35 -51.83
N SER A 67 2.68 -15.74 -52.71
CA SER A 67 1.90 -14.84 -53.57
C SER A 67 0.40 -14.76 -53.24
N GLY A 68 -0.06 -15.41 -52.15
CA GLY A 68 -1.46 -15.37 -51.69
C GLY A 68 -1.77 -14.16 -50.79
N ILE A 69 -2.95 -13.58 -50.95
CA ILE A 69 -3.49 -12.42 -50.23
C ILE A 69 -3.94 -12.79 -48.80
N PHE A 70 -4.44 -14.02 -48.56
CA PHE A 70 -4.71 -14.57 -47.23
C PHE A 70 -4.38 -16.07 -47.11
N TRP A 71 -4.13 -16.56 -45.90
CA TRP A 71 -3.62 -17.92 -45.66
C TRP A 71 -4.49 -18.78 -44.74
N ASP A 72 -5.28 -18.14 -43.89
CA ASP A 72 -6.21 -18.77 -42.97
C ASP A 72 -7.44 -17.89 -42.73
N ASN A 73 -8.37 -18.39 -41.92
CA ASN A 73 -9.62 -17.69 -41.61
C ASN A 73 -9.38 -16.38 -40.85
N ASP A 74 -8.32 -16.29 -40.06
CA ASP A 74 -7.96 -15.09 -39.31
C ASP A 74 -7.50 -13.98 -40.28
N SER A 75 -6.64 -14.34 -41.25
CA SER A 75 -6.20 -13.45 -42.32
C SER A 75 -7.36 -13.04 -43.23
N LEU A 76 -8.26 -13.98 -43.57
CA LEU A 76 -9.47 -13.69 -44.34
C LEU A 76 -10.39 -12.71 -43.60
N ALA A 77 -10.58 -12.89 -42.29
CA ALA A 77 -11.37 -11.98 -41.47
C ALA A 77 -10.74 -10.57 -41.43
N GLY A 78 -9.41 -10.49 -41.33
CA GLY A 78 -8.66 -9.23 -41.40
C GLY A 78 -8.84 -8.51 -42.74
N LEU A 79 -8.75 -9.23 -43.86
CA LEU A 79 -9.01 -8.69 -45.20
C LEU A 79 -10.45 -8.21 -45.35
N LEU A 80 -11.42 -9.04 -44.99
CA LEU A 80 -12.84 -8.69 -45.09
C LEU A 80 -13.16 -7.44 -44.28
N ALA A 81 -12.63 -7.33 -43.06
CA ALA A 81 -12.79 -6.14 -42.23
C ALA A 81 -12.29 -4.87 -42.94
N MET A 82 -11.15 -4.94 -43.64
CA MET A 82 -10.60 -3.84 -44.43
C MET A 82 -11.50 -3.48 -45.62
N GLU A 83 -11.96 -4.48 -46.38
CA GLU A 83 -12.80 -4.25 -47.57
C GLU A 83 -14.19 -3.69 -47.23
N VAL A 84 -14.78 -4.16 -46.13
CA VAL A 84 -16.09 -3.64 -45.67
C VAL A 84 -15.97 -2.36 -44.84
N LYS A 85 -14.74 -1.93 -44.51
CA LYS A 85 -14.44 -0.81 -43.60
C LYS A 85 -15.15 -0.98 -42.26
N ALA A 86 -14.92 -2.11 -41.62
CA ALA A 86 -15.52 -2.42 -40.32
C ALA A 86 -15.05 -1.44 -39.23
N ASP A 87 -15.94 -1.06 -38.32
CA ASP A 87 -15.61 -0.22 -37.16
C ASP A 87 -14.76 -0.96 -36.11
N LEU A 88 -14.88 -2.28 -36.07
CA LEU A 88 -14.21 -3.15 -35.10
C LEU A 88 -14.13 -4.58 -35.64
N LEU A 89 -12.97 -5.21 -35.49
CA LEU A 89 -12.79 -6.64 -35.73
C LEU A 89 -12.59 -7.38 -34.39
N VAL A 90 -13.36 -8.44 -34.15
CA VAL A 90 -13.21 -9.30 -32.96
C VAL A 90 -12.74 -10.68 -33.41
N LEU A 91 -11.56 -11.09 -32.95
CA LEU A 91 -11.02 -12.42 -33.17
C LEU A 91 -11.22 -13.26 -31.91
N LEU A 92 -11.94 -14.38 -32.05
CA LEU A 92 -12.20 -15.28 -30.94
C LEU A 92 -11.11 -16.34 -30.83
N SER A 93 -10.59 -16.53 -29.62
CA SER A 93 -9.55 -17.50 -29.29
C SER A 93 -10.00 -18.45 -28.18
N ASP A 94 -9.22 -19.50 -27.95
CA ASP A 94 -9.36 -20.44 -26.83
C ASP A 94 -8.80 -19.88 -25.52
N VAL A 95 -7.85 -18.95 -25.61
CA VAL A 95 -7.28 -18.17 -24.50
C VAL A 95 -7.98 -16.81 -24.34
N GLU A 96 -7.86 -16.19 -23.15
CA GLU A 96 -8.51 -14.90 -22.84
C GLU A 96 -8.00 -13.73 -23.67
N GLY A 97 -6.75 -13.83 -24.16
CA GLY A 97 -6.08 -12.85 -25.02
C GLY A 97 -4.61 -13.20 -25.13
N LEU A 98 -3.78 -12.20 -25.37
CA LEU A 98 -2.33 -12.33 -25.47
C LEU A 98 -1.70 -12.23 -24.08
N TYR A 99 -0.80 -13.15 -23.75
CA TYR A 99 -0.12 -13.17 -22.46
C TYR A 99 1.36 -12.85 -22.62
N SER A 100 1.99 -12.33 -21.55
CA SER A 100 3.43 -12.05 -21.48
C SER A 100 4.32 -13.31 -21.47
N GLY A 101 3.71 -14.48 -21.28
CA GLY A 101 4.36 -15.80 -21.32
C GLY A 101 3.31 -16.91 -21.56
N PRO A 102 3.67 -18.20 -21.39
CA PRO A 102 2.73 -19.31 -21.54
C PRO A 102 1.51 -19.14 -20.61
N PRO A 103 0.26 -19.30 -21.08
CA PRO A 103 -0.93 -19.14 -20.24
C PRO A 103 -1.02 -20.10 -19.04
N SER A 104 -0.24 -21.18 -19.07
CA SER A 104 -0.12 -22.15 -17.98
C SER A 104 0.83 -21.72 -16.85
N ASP A 105 1.63 -20.66 -17.07
CA ASP A 105 2.54 -20.13 -16.06
C ASP A 105 1.79 -19.13 -15.15
N PRO A 106 1.77 -19.33 -13.82
CA PRO A 106 1.13 -18.40 -12.88
C PRO A 106 1.72 -16.98 -12.88
N ASN A 107 2.92 -16.77 -13.44
CA ASN A 107 3.52 -15.44 -13.59
C ASN A 107 3.13 -14.74 -14.90
N SER A 108 2.38 -15.41 -15.78
CA SER A 108 1.99 -14.85 -17.07
C SER A 108 0.86 -13.83 -16.91
N LYS A 109 1.11 -12.58 -17.31
CA LYS A 109 0.12 -11.49 -17.24
C LYS A 109 -0.59 -11.33 -18.59
N LEU A 110 -1.90 -11.08 -18.55
CA LEU A 110 -2.67 -10.75 -19.76
C LEU A 110 -2.30 -9.34 -20.23
N ILE A 111 -1.96 -9.21 -21.51
CA ILE A 111 -1.66 -7.94 -22.16
C ILE A 111 -2.98 -7.34 -22.65
N HIS A 112 -3.40 -6.23 -22.06
CA HIS A 112 -4.67 -5.58 -22.43
C HIS A 112 -4.57 -4.73 -23.70
N THR A 113 -3.40 -4.14 -23.97
CA THR A 113 -3.15 -3.33 -25.17
C THR A 113 -1.84 -3.77 -25.79
N TYR A 114 -1.89 -4.22 -27.05
CA TYR A 114 -0.70 -4.64 -27.77
C TYR A 114 0.01 -3.44 -28.41
N ILE A 115 1.29 -3.29 -28.09
CA ILE A 115 2.20 -2.33 -28.70
C ILE A 115 3.30 -3.12 -29.40
N LYS A 116 3.42 -2.94 -30.72
CA LYS A 116 4.35 -3.70 -31.56
C LYS A 116 5.80 -3.52 -31.11
N GLU A 117 6.23 -2.29 -30.84
CA GLU A 117 7.62 -1.95 -30.49
C GLU A 117 8.04 -2.52 -29.12
N LYS A 118 7.09 -2.72 -28.20
CA LYS A 118 7.34 -3.22 -26.84
C LYS A 118 7.21 -4.75 -26.75
N HIS A 119 6.14 -5.31 -27.31
CA HIS A 119 5.75 -6.69 -27.01
C HIS A 119 6.19 -7.70 -28.08
N GLN A 120 6.54 -7.26 -29.30
CA GLN A 120 6.89 -8.16 -30.39
C GLN A 120 8.16 -9.00 -30.09
N ALA A 121 9.09 -8.49 -29.28
CA ALA A 121 10.31 -9.20 -28.90
C ALA A 121 10.14 -10.10 -27.65
N GLU A 122 9.10 -9.88 -26.85
CA GLU A 122 8.91 -10.53 -25.54
C GLU A 122 7.98 -11.76 -25.61
N ILE A 123 7.11 -11.82 -26.62
CA ILE A 123 6.09 -12.88 -26.72
C ILE A 123 6.68 -14.13 -27.37
N THR A 124 6.61 -15.26 -26.65
CA THR A 124 6.89 -16.59 -27.20
C THR A 124 5.58 -17.26 -27.59
N PHE A 125 5.38 -17.51 -28.89
CA PHE A 125 4.19 -18.21 -29.38
C PHE A 125 4.33 -19.73 -29.19
N GLY A 126 3.33 -20.35 -28.55
CA GLY A 126 3.27 -21.80 -28.36
C GLY A 126 2.87 -22.58 -29.61
N ASP A 127 2.92 -23.91 -29.51
CA ASP A 127 2.63 -24.84 -30.62
C ASP A 127 1.17 -24.74 -31.12
N LYS A 128 0.98 -25.08 -32.41
CA LYS A 128 -0.32 -25.04 -33.11
C LYS A 128 -1.35 -25.97 -32.45
N SER A 129 -2.61 -25.55 -32.41
CA SER A 129 -3.70 -26.37 -31.88
C SER A 129 -4.01 -27.57 -32.79
N ARG A 130 -4.57 -28.65 -32.22
CA ARG A 130 -4.79 -29.96 -32.88
C ARG A 130 -5.75 -29.92 -34.08
N LEU A 131 -6.55 -28.86 -34.23
CA LEU A 131 -7.60 -28.73 -35.26
C LEU A 131 -7.48 -27.44 -36.12
N GLY A 132 -6.59 -26.50 -35.76
CA GLY A 132 -6.44 -25.21 -36.43
C GLY A 132 -5.32 -25.19 -37.48
N ARG A 133 -5.57 -24.57 -38.64
CA ARG A 133 -4.53 -24.31 -39.65
C ARG A 133 -3.60 -23.14 -39.23
N GLY A 134 -4.12 -22.18 -38.46
CA GLY A 134 -3.41 -21.00 -37.93
C GLY A 134 -3.25 -21.05 -36.40
N GLY A 135 -2.05 -20.69 -35.90
CA GLY A 135 -1.76 -20.58 -34.47
C GLY A 135 -2.03 -19.18 -33.91
N MET A 136 -1.63 -18.91 -32.67
CA MET A 136 -1.74 -17.56 -32.08
C MET A 136 -0.96 -16.51 -32.89
N THR A 137 0.14 -16.91 -33.54
CA THR A 137 0.92 -16.05 -34.44
C THR A 137 0.07 -15.49 -35.57
N ALA A 138 -0.75 -16.31 -36.23
CA ALA A 138 -1.55 -15.86 -37.37
C ALA A 138 -2.67 -14.89 -36.95
N LYS A 139 -3.27 -15.10 -35.77
CA LYS A 139 -4.22 -14.15 -35.17
C LYS A 139 -3.58 -12.81 -34.86
N VAL A 140 -2.36 -12.82 -34.30
CA VAL A 140 -1.62 -11.58 -34.01
C VAL A 140 -1.23 -10.88 -35.32
N ASP A 141 -0.74 -11.61 -36.32
CA ASP A 141 -0.37 -11.03 -37.62
C ASP A 141 -1.59 -10.40 -38.33
N ALA A 142 -2.73 -11.08 -38.33
CA ALA A 142 -3.98 -10.55 -38.85
C ALA A 142 -4.45 -9.31 -38.08
N ALA A 143 -4.39 -9.35 -36.74
CA ALA A 143 -4.77 -8.22 -35.90
C ALA A 143 -3.86 -7.00 -36.12
N VAL A 144 -2.54 -7.20 -36.22
CA VAL A 144 -1.56 -6.14 -36.50
C VAL A 144 -1.78 -5.55 -37.90
N CYS A 145 -2.06 -6.39 -38.90
CA CYS A 145 -2.34 -5.93 -40.26
C CYS A 145 -3.58 -5.04 -40.31
N SER A 146 -4.72 -5.49 -39.77
CA SER A 146 -5.95 -4.71 -39.74
C SER A 146 -5.85 -3.45 -38.88
N ALA A 147 -5.16 -3.52 -37.73
CA ALA A 147 -4.91 -2.36 -36.87
C ALA A 147 -4.05 -1.30 -37.57
N SER A 148 -3.03 -1.72 -38.34
CA SER A 148 -2.17 -0.79 -39.11
C SER A 148 -2.96 -0.05 -40.21
N SER A 149 -3.98 -0.70 -40.76
CA SER A 149 -4.93 -0.13 -41.73
C SER A 149 -6.02 0.76 -41.09
N GLY A 150 -5.99 0.95 -39.77
CA GLY A 150 -6.88 1.86 -39.05
C GLY A 150 -8.14 1.21 -38.46
N ILE A 151 -8.25 -0.12 -38.48
CA ILE A 151 -9.39 -0.85 -37.89
C ILE A 151 -8.99 -1.39 -36.52
N PRO A 152 -9.63 -0.97 -35.42
CA PRO A 152 -9.40 -1.55 -34.10
C PRO A 152 -9.67 -3.06 -34.11
N VAL A 153 -8.76 -3.85 -33.55
CA VAL A 153 -8.93 -5.31 -33.45
C VAL A 153 -8.85 -5.73 -31.99
N VAL A 154 -9.70 -6.66 -31.56
CA VAL A 154 -9.62 -7.25 -30.23
C VAL A 154 -9.56 -8.77 -30.33
N ILE A 155 -8.59 -9.36 -29.64
CA ILE A 155 -8.49 -10.81 -29.45
C ILE A 155 -9.05 -11.16 -28.07
N THR A 156 -10.07 -12.02 -28.01
CA THR A 156 -10.70 -12.42 -26.74
C THR A 156 -11.15 -13.89 -26.75
N SER A 157 -11.40 -14.47 -25.57
CA SER A 157 -11.89 -15.84 -25.47
C SER A 157 -13.31 -15.98 -26.04
N GLY A 158 -13.49 -17.00 -26.89
CA GLY A 158 -14.80 -17.44 -27.40
C GLY A 158 -15.57 -18.35 -26.46
N TYR A 159 -14.96 -18.83 -25.36
CA TYR A 159 -15.62 -19.68 -24.36
C TYR A 159 -16.30 -18.88 -23.25
N ALA A 160 -15.86 -17.66 -23.01
CA ALA A 160 -16.36 -16.83 -21.93
C ALA A 160 -17.66 -16.09 -22.32
N THR A 161 -18.67 -16.23 -21.48
CA THR A 161 -20.01 -15.66 -21.71
C THR A 161 -19.98 -14.13 -21.71
N ASP A 162 -20.75 -13.55 -22.63
CA ASP A 162 -20.95 -12.10 -22.78
C ASP A 162 -19.71 -11.28 -23.14
N ASN A 163 -18.58 -11.90 -23.53
CA ASN A 163 -17.36 -11.16 -23.85
C ASN A 163 -17.56 -10.15 -24.97
N ILE A 164 -18.28 -10.52 -26.03
CA ILE A 164 -18.61 -9.61 -27.14
C ILE A 164 -19.44 -8.41 -26.63
N ILE A 165 -20.41 -8.65 -25.74
CA ILE A 165 -21.25 -7.59 -25.18
C ILE A 165 -20.44 -6.66 -24.27
N LYS A 166 -19.60 -7.22 -23.39
CA LYS A 166 -18.72 -6.46 -22.48
C LYS A 166 -17.75 -5.57 -23.27
N LEU A 167 -17.22 -6.10 -24.37
CA LEU A 167 -16.32 -5.40 -25.27
C LEU A 167 -17.03 -4.21 -25.95
N LEU A 168 -18.24 -4.42 -26.48
CA LEU A 168 -19.06 -3.34 -27.05
C LEU A 168 -19.46 -2.27 -26.01
N GLN A 169 -19.48 -2.62 -24.73
CA GLN A 169 -19.68 -1.69 -23.61
C GLN A 169 -18.40 -0.94 -23.18
N GLY A 170 -17.27 -1.18 -23.85
CA GLY A 170 -15.99 -0.54 -23.54
C GLY A 170 -15.25 -1.10 -22.32
N LYS A 171 -15.58 -2.32 -21.87
CA LYS A 171 -14.84 -2.98 -20.79
C LYS A 171 -13.52 -3.57 -21.32
N PRO A 172 -12.44 -3.58 -20.51
CA PRO A 172 -11.14 -4.11 -20.92
C PRO A 172 -11.16 -5.66 -20.93
N VAL A 173 -11.64 -6.24 -22.03
CA VAL A 173 -11.79 -7.70 -22.20
C VAL A 173 -10.89 -8.15 -23.35
N GLY A 174 -9.94 -9.04 -23.04
CA GLY A 174 -8.94 -9.51 -24.00
C GLY A 174 -7.84 -8.48 -24.29
N THR A 175 -7.28 -8.56 -25.51
CA THR A 175 -6.16 -7.72 -25.97
C THR A 175 -6.59 -6.85 -27.14
N LEU A 176 -6.46 -5.53 -26.98
CA LEU A 176 -6.74 -4.52 -27.99
C LEU A 176 -5.51 -4.22 -28.85
N PHE A 177 -5.72 -4.15 -30.16
CA PHE A 177 -4.75 -3.74 -31.18
C PHE A 177 -5.27 -2.49 -31.86
N HIS A 178 -4.48 -1.42 -31.83
CA HIS A 178 -4.83 -0.15 -32.47
C HIS A 178 -3.58 0.56 -32.99
N LYS A 179 -3.72 1.30 -34.09
CA LYS A 179 -2.64 2.09 -34.70
C LYS A 179 -2.03 3.11 -33.73
N ASP A 180 -2.89 3.77 -32.98
CA ASP A 180 -2.54 4.80 -31.99
C ASP A 180 -2.41 4.23 -30.57
N ALA A 181 -2.29 2.90 -30.40
CA ALA A 181 -2.15 2.28 -29.08
C ALA A 181 -1.00 2.92 -28.28
N GLN A 182 0.10 3.29 -28.95
CA GLN A 182 1.23 3.99 -28.33
C GLN A 182 0.83 5.33 -27.69
N LEU A 183 -0.11 6.08 -28.29
CA LEU A 183 -0.58 7.38 -27.80
C LEU A 183 -1.54 7.26 -26.62
N TRP A 184 -2.26 6.14 -26.54
CA TRP A 184 -3.18 5.85 -25.44
C TRP A 184 -2.49 5.25 -24.22
N THR A 185 -1.34 4.62 -24.44
CA THR A 185 -0.51 4.10 -23.34
C THR A 185 0.32 5.21 -22.69
N SER A 186 0.45 6.37 -23.35
CA SER A 186 1.19 7.52 -22.83
C SER A 186 0.33 8.45 -21.97
N VAL A 187 -0.37 7.95 -20.95
CA VAL A 187 -0.75 8.67 -19.72
C VAL A 187 -1.06 7.63 -18.61
N ASN A 188 -0.18 7.48 -17.61
CA ASN A 188 -0.40 6.89 -16.26
C ASN A 188 -0.14 5.42 -15.93
N GLU A 189 0.73 4.68 -16.62
CA GLU A 189 1.36 3.49 -16.01
C GLU A 189 2.88 3.64 -16.06
N VAL A 190 3.43 4.49 -15.18
CA VAL A 190 4.81 4.27 -14.72
C VAL A 190 4.76 2.93 -13.98
N ASP A 191 5.56 1.95 -14.42
CA ASP A 191 5.63 0.68 -13.73
C ASP A 191 5.93 0.96 -12.25
N ALA A 192 5.17 0.35 -11.34
CA ALA A 192 5.27 0.64 -9.92
C ALA A 192 6.71 0.44 -9.40
N ARG A 193 7.47 -0.44 -10.07
CA ARG A 193 8.90 -0.64 -9.85
C ARG A 193 9.76 0.53 -10.33
N GLU A 194 9.51 1.11 -11.50
CA GLU A 194 10.24 2.29 -12.00
C GLU A 194 10.12 3.45 -11.04
N MET A 195 8.91 3.73 -10.53
CA MET A 195 8.69 4.78 -9.54
C MET A 195 9.46 4.51 -8.23
N ALA A 196 9.51 3.26 -7.77
CA ALA A 196 10.28 2.89 -6.59
C ALA A 196 11.79 3.07 -6.79
N VAL A 197 12.31 2.70 -7.96
CA VAL A 197 13.72 2.86 -8.32
C VAL A 197 14.08 4.34 -8.46
N ALA A 198 13.23 5.14 -9.10
CA ALA A 198 13.41 6.58 -9.24
C ALA A 198 13.46 7.27 -7.87
N ALA A 199 12.53 6.94 -6.97
CA ALA A 199 12.54 7.44 -5.59
C ALA A 199 13.83 7.07 -4.85
N ARG A 200 14.36 5.85 -5.08
CA ARG A 200 15.64 5.41 -4.49
C ARG A 200 16.82 6.24 -5.01
N GLU A 201 16.94 6.46 -6.32
CA GLU A 201 18.04 7.24 -6.88
C GLU A 201 17.96 8.72 -6.48
N CYS A 202 16.77 9.30 -6.48
CA CYS A 202 16.56 10.67 -5.98
C CYS A 202 16.91 10.78 -4.49
N SER A 203 16.58 9.77 -3.67
CA SER A 203 16.96 9.77 -2.25
C SER A 203 18.47 9.82 -2.03
N ARG A 204 19.27 9.16 -2.87
CA ARG A 204 20.73 9.21 -2.80
C ARG A 204 21.27 10.60 -3.13
N ARG A 205 20.66 11.29 -4.10
CA ARG A 205 21.01 12.67 -4.44
C ARG A 205 20.62 13.64 -3.31
N LEU A 206 19.46 13.44 -2.70
CA LEU A 206 19.02 14.18 -1.51
C LEU A 206 19.98 14.00 -0.32
N GLN A 207 20.50 12.79 -0.12
CA GLN A 207 21.50 12.49 0.91
C GLN A 207 22.85 13.18 0.66
N ALA A 208 23.19 13.46 -0.60
CA ALA A 208 24.40 14.19 -0.97
C ALA A 208 24.31 15.71 -0.74
N MET A 209 23.11 16.25 -0.51
CA MET A 209 22.93 17.67 -0.18
C MET A 209 23.47 18.01 1.21
N SER A 210 23.84 19.27 1.39
CA SER A 210 24.19 19.80 2.70
C SER A 210 22.96 19.86 3.64
N SER A 211 23.22 19.91 4.95
CA SER A 211 22.16 20.13 5.96
C SER A 211 21.41 21.44 5.70
N GLU A 212 22.13 22.51 5.36
CA GLU A 212 21.56 23.83 5.07
C GLU A 212 20.65 23.82 3.85
N ASP A 213 21.04 23.13 2.78
CA ASP A 213 20.23 23.02 1.57
C ASP A 213 18.96 22.19 1.80
N ARG A 214 19.05 21.10 2.58
CA ARG A 214 17.84 20.33 2.97
C ARG A 214 16.92 21.14 3.88
N ARG A 215 17.49 21.91 4.82
CA ARG A 215 16.71 22.84 5.65
C ARG A 215 16.00 23.87 4.78
N LYS A 216 16.71 24.49 3.84
CA LYS A 216 16.15 25.46 2.90
C LYS A 216 15.02 24.85 2.07
N LEU A 217 15.19 23.64 1.54
CA LEU A 217 14.15 22.91 0.81
C LEU A 217 12.86 22.75 1.64
N LEU A 218 12.97 22.41 2.93
CA LEU A 218 11.79 22.32 3.80
C LEU A 218 11.11 23.68 4.01
N LEU A 219 11.89 24.77 4.14
CA LEU A 219 11.34 26.12 4.22
C LEU A 219 10.63 26.52 2.92
N ASP A 220 11.24 26.22 1.77
CA ASP A 220 10.66 26.50 0.46
C ASP A 220 9.34 25.73 0.26
N VAL A 221 9.25 24.47 0.73
CA VAL A 221 7.99 23.70 0.75
C VAL A 221 6.94 24.36 1.64
N ALA A 222 7.33 24.82 2.84
CA ALA A 222 6.40 25.48 3.76
C ALA A 222 5.83 26.78 3.15
N ASP A 223 6.68 27.59 2.52
CA ASP A 223 6.29 28.83 1.85
C ASP A 223 5.40 28.57 0.63
N ALA A 224 5.70 27.51 -0.15
CA ALA A 224 4.90 27.10 -1.30
C ALA A 224 3.48 26.65 -0.90
N LEU A 225 3.34 25.94 0.22
CA LEU A 225 2.03 25.53 0.75
C LEU A 225 1.18 26.73 1.20
N GLU A 226 1.80 27.72 1.83
CA GLU A 226 1.12 28.96 2.23
C GLU A 226 0.71 29.80 1.02
N ALA A 227 1.58 29.93 0.01
CA ALA A 227 1.29 30.68 -1.22
C ALA A 227 0.13 30.07 -2.04
N ASN A 228 -0.09 28.76 -1.93
CA ASN A 228 -1.11 28.03 -2.70
C ASN A 228 -2.33 27.61 -1.85
N GLU A 229 -2.53 28.19 -0.66
CA GLU A 229 -3.63 27.80 0.25
C GLU A 229 -5.01 27.84 -0.42
N SER A 230 -5.29 28.90 -1.20
CA SER A 230 -6.59 29.06 -1.87
C SER A 230 -6.89 27.90 -2.84
N LEU A 231 -5.87 27.42 -3.54
CA LEU A 231 -5.99 26.36 -4.52
C LEU A 231 -6.10 24.98 -3.83
N ILE A 232 -5.32 24.76 -2.75
CA ILE A 232 -5.44 23.55 -1.91
C ILE A 232 -6.86 23.44 -1.33
N MET A 233 -7.40 24.54 -0.80
CA MET A 233 -8.73 24.57 -0.22
C MET A 233 -9.82 24.29 -1.26
N ALA A 234 -9.70 24.84 -2.47
CA ALA A 234 -10.66 24.61 -3.55
C ALA A 234 -10.74 23.11 -3.95
N GLU A 235 -9.59 22.44 -4.10
CA GLU A 235 -9.57 21.01 -4.43
C GLU A 235 -10.03 20.13 -3.26
N ASN A 236 -9.73 20.52 -2.02
CA ASN A 236 -10.20 19.81 -0.84
C ASN A 236 -11.73 19.94 -0.65
N GLU A 237 -12.29 21.12 -0.89
CA GLU A 237 -13.74 21.32 -0.87
C GLU A 237 -14.45 20.47 -1.93
N ALA A 238 -13.85 20.30 -3.11
CA ALA A 238 -14.37 19.41 -4.16
C ALA A 238 -14.35 17.93 -3.73
N ASP A 239 -13.27 17.46 -3.11
CA ASP A 239 -13.19 16.10 -2.53
C ASP A 239 -14.22 15.89 -1.41
N VAL A 240 -14.35 16.86 -0.49
CA VAL A 240 -15.32 16.82 0.62
C VAL A 240 -16.76 16.82 0.09
N ALA A 241 -17.05 17.59 -0.95
CA ALA A 241 -18.37 17.61 -1.59
C ALA A 241 -18.69 16.27 -2.26
N ALA A 242 -17.73 15.68 -2.99
CA ALA A 242 -17.87 14.36 -3.60
C ALA A 242 -18.09 13.28 -2.54
N ALA A 243 -17.30 13.28 -1.46
CA ALA A 243 -17.46 12.33 -0.35
C ALA A 243 -18.83 12.45 0.36
N LYS A 244 -19.37 13.67 0.49
CA LYS A 244 -20.73 13.87 1.01
C LYS A 244 -21.79 13.31 0.08
N ALA A 245 -21.63 13.51 -1.24
CA ALA A 245 -22.56 13.00 -2.24
C ALA A 245 -22.56 11.46 -2.32
N ASP A 246 -21.38 10.85 -2.16
CA ASP A 246 -21.19 9.40 -2.14
C ASP A 246 -21.65 8.74 -0.82
N GLY A 247 -22.10 9.53 0.16
CA GLY A 247 -22.68 9.02 1.41
C GLY A 247 -21.66 8.54 2.46
N TYR A 248 -20.42 9.03 2.41
CA TYR A 248 -19.41 8.69 3.43
C TYR A 248 -19.81 9.17 4.83
N GLU A 249 -19.36 8.45 5.86
CA GLU A 249 -19.66 8.80 7.25
C GLU A 249 -19.07 10.16 7.66
N LYS A 250 -19.77 10.85 8.57
CA LYS A 250 -19.36 12.17 9.09
C LYS A 250 -17.95 12.16 9.70
N ALA A 251 -17.54 11.05 10.33
CA ALA A 251 -16.21 10.91 10.92
C ALA A 251 -15.10 10.91 9.85
N LEU A 252 -15.33 10.24 8.72
CA LEU A 252 -14.39 10.18 7.60
C LEU A 252 -14.30 11.55 6.89
N ILE A 253 -15.44 12.20 6.68
CA ILE A 253 -15.51 13.56 6.11
C ILE A 253 -14.74 14.55 7.00
N SER A 254 -14.84 14.43 8.33
CA SER A 254 -14.12 15.29 9.26
C SER A 254 -12.60 15.10 9.22
N ARG A 255 -12.10 13.93 8.81
CA ARG A 255 -10.67 13.66 8.61
C ARG A 255 -10.18 14.14 7.25
N LEU A 256 -11.04 14.09 6.24
CA LEU A 256 -10.76 14.56 4.88
C LEU A 256 -10.70 16.09 4.79
N ALA A 257 -11.56 16.79 5.54
CA ALA A 257 -11.70 18.24 5.46
C ALA A 257 -10.49 18.99 6.09
N LEU A 258 -9.83 19.82 5.30
CA LEU A 258 -8.84 20.78 5.76
C LEU A 258 -9.55 22.04 6.29
N LYS A 259 -9.12 22.55 7.45
CA LYS A 259 -9.74 23.74 8.07
C LYS A 259 -9.06 25.03 7.57
N PRO A 260 -9.80 26.01 7.02
CA PRO A 260 -9.24 27.27 6.52
C PRO A 260 -8.48 28.05 7.60
N GLY A 261 -7.36 28.69 7.24
CA GLY A 261 -6.57 29.56 8.12
C GLY A 261 -5.81 28.88 9.27
N LYS A 262 -6.03 27.57 9.49
CA LYS A 262 -5.27 26.75 10.45
C LYS A 262 -4.54 25.59 9.77
N ALA A 263 -5.06 25.00 8.69
CA ALA A 263 -4.44 23.81 8.11
C ALA A 263 -3.11 24.11 7.39
N SER A 264 -3.08 25.07 6.44
CA SER A 264 -1.86 25.51 5.75
C SER A 264 -0.82 26.03 6.75
N LEU A 265 -1.24 26.93 7.65
CA LEU A 265 -0.39 27.57 8.63
C LEU A 265 0.15 26.58 9.69
N CYS A 266 -0.66 25.62 10.16
CA CYS A 266 -0.19 24.59 11.10
C CYS A 266 0.74 23.58 10.41
N LEU A 267 0.44 23.17 9.17
CA LEU A 267 1.32 22.28 8.41
C LEU A 267 2.65 22.99 8.13
N ALA A 268 2.64 24.18 7.57
CA ALA A 268 3.84 24.99 7.32
C ALA A 268 4.63 25.25 8.61
N LYS A 269 3.97 25.57 9.73
CA LYS A 269 4.64 25.69 11.04
C LYS A 269 5.32 24.39 11.46
N SER A 270 4.66 23.24 11.27
CA SER A 270 5.23 21.94 11.63
C SER A 270 6.46 21.61 10.77
N ILE A 271 6.43 21.96 9.48
CA ILE A 271 7.57 21.80 8.56
C ILE A 271 8.73 22.70 9.00
N ARG A 272 8.47 23.95 9.38
CA ARG A 272 9.50 24.86 9.88
C ARG A 272 10.14 24.34 11.17
N VAL A 273 9.35 23.78 12.09
CA VAL A 273 9.89 23.09 13.29
C VAL A 273 10.81 21.94 12.89
N LEU A 274 10.40 21.09 11.94
CA LEU A 274 11.26 19.99 11.43
C LEU A 274 12.55 20.50 10.76
N ALA A 275 12.46 21.61 10.03
CA ALA A 275 13.59 22.24 9.36
C ALA A 275 14.64 22.77 10.35
N ASP A 276 14.18 23.24 11.52
CA ASP A 276 15.03 23.78 12.59
C ASP A 276 15.56 22.71 13.57
N MET A 277 15.17 21.44 13.41
CA MET A 277 15.76 20.34 14.20
C MET A 277 17.23 20.12 13.84
N GLU A 278 18.01 19.59 14.79
CA GLU A 278 19.39 19.13 14.54
C GLU A 278 19.45 18.16 13.35
N GLU A 279 20.57 18.17 12.62
CA GLU A 279 20.77 17.31 11.45
C GLU A 279 20.70 15.82 11.83
N PRO A 280 19.70 15.08 11.32
CA PRO A 280 19.54 13.68 11.69
C PRO A 280 20.50 12.74 10.95
N ILE A 281 20.97 13.09 9.75
CA ILE A 281 21.76 12.20 8.91
C ILE A 281 23.25 12.27 9.31
N SER A 282 23.91 11.11 9.36
CA SER A 282 25.33 10.96 9.69
C SER A 282 25.73 11.37 11.11
N ARG A 283 24.79 11.50 12.05
CA ARG A 283 25.06 11.74 13.47
C ARG A 283 25.83 10.55 14.07
N ILE A 284 26.94 10.83 14.74
CA ILE A 284 27.78 9.79 15.38
C ILE A 284 27.13 9.38 16.71
N ALA A 285 26.66 8.14 16.80
CA ALA A 285 26.06 7.57 18.00
C ALA A 285 27.09 6.87 18.90
N LYS A 286 28.12 6.28 18.31
CA LYS A 286 29.23 5.64 19.04
C LYS A 286 30.53 5.82 18.29
N ARG A 287 31.62 6.05 19.02
CA ARG A 287 32.97 6.18 18.47
C ARG A 287 33.96 5.44 19.35
N THR A 288 34.66 4.47 18.77
CA THR A 288 35.57 3.60 19.50
C THR A 288 36.85 3.41 18.70
N GLU A 289 38.00 3.61 19.33
CA GLU A 289 39.29 3.18 18.81
C GLU A 289 39.43 1.69 19.07
N LEU A 290 39.36 0.87 18.02
CA LEU A 290 39.48 -0.57 18.14
C LEU A 290 40.92 -1.00 18.38
N ALA A 291 41.87 -0.35 17.69
CA ALA A 291 43.30 -0.58 17.77
C ALA A 291 44.02 0.71 17.34
N ASP A 292 45.36 0.73 17.41
CA ASP A 292 46.16 1.91 17.03
C ASP A 292 45.80 2.42 15.63
N GLY A 293 45.28 3.65 15.57
CA GLY A 293 44.84 4.29 14.33
C GLY A 293 43.63 3.64 13.62
N LEU A 294 42.94 2.70 14.27
CA LEU A 294 41.77 1.98 13.74
C LEU A 294 40.50 2.45 14.45
N ILE A 295 39.77 3.36 13.82
CA ILE A 295 38.63 4.07 14.41
C ILE A 295 37.32 3.51 13.84
N LEU A 296 36.45 3.04 14.73
CA LEU A 296 35.11 2.57 14.43
C LEU A 296 34.06 3.59 14.87
N GLU A 297 33.21 4.00 13.94
CA GLU A 297 32.12 4.96 14.14
C GLU A 297 30.78 4.29 13.81
N LYS A 298 29.79 4.44 14.69
CA LYS A 298 28.39 4.10 14.42
C LYS A 298 27.65 5.38 14.08
N THR A 299 27.15 5.51 12.86
CA THR A 299 26.49 6.73 12.36
C THR A 299 25.05 6.47 11.97
N SER A 300 24.16 7.43 12.19
CA SER A 300 22.79 7.39 11.64
C SER A 300 22.82 7.48 10.11
N CYS A 301 21.91 6.78 9.44
CA CYS A 301 21.69 6.87 8.01
C CYS A 301 20.20 6.65 7.69
N PRO A 302 19.71 7.12 6.53
CA PRO A 302 18.33 6.91 6.13
C PRO A 302 18.03 5.42 5.94
N LEU A 303 16.75 5.05 6.02
CA LEU A 303 16.31 3.68 5.73
C LEU A 303 16.45 3.35 4.24
N GLY A 304 16.12 4.30 3.37
CA GLY A 304 16.13 4.13 1.91
C GLY A 304 14.82 4.60 1.30
N VAL A 305 13.97 3.68 0.83
CA VAL A 305 12.66 3.98 0.24
C VAL A 305 11.52 3.55 1.16
N LEU A 306 10.59 4.47 1.40
CA LEU A 306 9.41 4.27 2.23
C LEU A 306 8.16 4.15 1.36
N LEU A 307 7.31 3.16 1.63
CA LEU A 307 5.96 3.07 1.06
C LEU A 307 4.92 3.37 2.13
N ILE A 308 4.13 4.42 1.94
CA ILE A 308 3.18 4.88 2.94
C ILE A 308 1.78 4.88 2.35
N VAL A 309 0.92 4.04 2.95
CA VAL A 309 -0.47 3.83 2.50
C VAL A 309 -1.40 4.43 3.54
N PHE A 310 -2.18 5.44 3.19
CA PHE A 310 -2.99 6.20 4.16
C PHE A 310 -4.41 6.49 3.66
N GLU A 311 -5.34 6.61 4.61
CA GLU A 311 -6.77 6.83 4.34
C GLU A 311 -7.28 8.15 4.94
N SER A 312 -8.02 8.90 4.10
CA SER A 312 -8.86 10.05 4.44
C SER A 312 -8.16 11.13 5.25
N ARG A 313 -6.86 11.37 5.00
CA ARG A 313 -6.01 12.33 5.73
C ARG A 313 -5.02 13.00 4.77
N PRO A 314 -5.44 14.06 4.06
CA PRO A 314 -4.55 14.80 3.16
C PRO A 314 -3.44 15.55 3.91
N ASP A 315 -3.66 15.92 5.17
CA ASP A 315 -2.66 16.51 6.07
C ASP A 315 -1.47 15.57 6.34
N ALA A 316 -1.73 14.26 6.42
CA ALA A 316 -0.69 13.25 6.63
C ALA A 316 0.32 13.23 5.48
N LEU A 317 -0.13 13.43 4.23
CA LEU A 317 0.76 13.45 3.05
C LEU A 317 1.89 14.46 3.24
N VAL A 318 1.54 15.67 3.67
CA VAL A 318 2.49 16.77 3.87
C VAL A 318 3.49 16.43 4.98
N GLN A 319 3.01 15.97 6.14
CA GLN A 319 3.85 15.60 7.27
C GLN A 319 4.86 14.50 6.91
N ILE A 320 4.36 13.47 6.22
CA ILE A 320 5.15 12.32 5.78
C ILE A 320 6.21 12.74 4.76
N ALA A 321 5.84 13.56 3.77
CA ALA A 321 6.77 14.08 2.78
C ALA A 321 7.89 14.90 3.43
N SER A 322 7.55 15.80 4.36
CA SER A 322 8.54 16.60 5.07
C SER A 322 9.47 15.77 5.94
N LEU A 323 8.96 14.72 6.60
CA LEU A 323 9.79 13.77 7.35
C LEU A 323 10.74 13.00 6.41
N ALA A 324 10.27 12.52 5.27
CA ALA A 324 11.09 11.83 4.28
C ALA A 324 12.21 12.73 3.73
N ILE A 325 11.89 13.98 3.40
CA ILE A 325 12.88 14.98 2.96
C ILE A 325 13.92 15.24 4.05
N ARG A 326 13.48 15.48 5.30
CA ARG A 326 14.40 15.76 6.42
C ARG A 326 15.34 14.59 6.70
N THR A 327 14.84 13.37 6.54
CA THR A 327 15.56 12.12 6.85
C THR A 327 16.30 11.54 5.64
N GLY A 328 16.23 12.17 4.46
CA GLY A 328 16.95 11.71 3.27
C GLY A 328 16.41 10.42 2.66
N ASN A 329 15.13 10.11 2.88
CA ASN A 329 14.46 8.92 2.36
C ASN A 329 13.70 9.22 1.06
N GLY A 330 13.66 8.24 0.15
CA GLY A 330 12.74 8.24 -0.98
C GLY A 330 11.34 7.82 -0.52
N LEU A 331 10.30 8.29 -1.20
CA LEU A 331 8.95 8.15 -0.70
C LEU A 331 7.97 7.75 -1.81
N LEU A 332 7.18 6.72 -1.54
CA LEU A 332 6.02 6.33 -2.33
C LEU A 332 4.77 6.51 -1.47
N LEU A 333 3.80 7.25 -1.99
CA LEU A 333 2.57 7.59 -1.30
C LEU A 333 1.37 6.97 -1.99
N LYS A 334 0.51 6.31 -1.21
CA LYS A 334 -0.81 5.89 -1.68
C LYS A 334 -1.87 6.42 -0.73
N GLY A 335 -2.55 7.47 -1.17
CA GLY A 335 -3.73 8.01 -0.48
C GLY A 335 -5.03 7.30 -0.85
N GLY A 336 -6.06 7.48 -0.05
CA GLY A 336 -7.42 7.02 -0.34
C GLY A 336 -8.05 7.70 -1.56
N LYS A 337 -9.03 7.03 -2.19
CA LYS A 337 -9.71 7.52 -3.41
C LYS A 337 -10.51 8.80 -3.14
N GLU A 338 -11.01 8.94 -1.92
CA GLU A 338 -11.78 10.07 -1.42
C GLU A 338 -10.98 11.37 -1.32
N ALA A 339 -9.65 11.29 -1.25
CA ALA A 339 -8.75 12.45 -1.14
C ALA A 339 -7.92 12.68 -2.41
N ARG A 340 -8.40 12.19 -3.56
CA ARG A 340 -7.62 12.13 -4.80
C ARG A 340 -7.15 13.52 -5.25
N ARG A 341 -8.04 14.52 -5.26
CA ARG A 341 -7.72 15.86 -5.74
C ARG A 341 -6.79 16.58 -4.78
N SER A 342 -7.09 16.48 -3.49
CA SER A 342 -6.29 17.03 -2.38
C SER A 342 -4.87 16.49 -2.42
N ASN A 343 -4.71 15.17 -2.55
CA ASN A 343 -3.39 14.55 -2.58
C ASN A 343 -2.62 14.92 -3.85
N ALA A 344 -3.28 14.98 -5.00
CA ALA A 344 -2.64 15.35 -6.26
C ALA A 344 -2.10 16.78 -6.22
N ILE A 345 -2.86 17.74 -5.67
CA ILE A 345 -2.39 19.12 -5.59
C ILE A 345 -1.27 19.29 -4.56
N LEU A 346 -1.38 18.67 -3.38
CA LEU A 346 -0.36 18.74 -2.35
C LEU A 346 0.95 18.10 -2.84
N HIS A 347 0.86 16.94 -3.49
CA HIS A 347 1.99 16.28 -4.13
C HIS A 347 2.67 17.20 -5.15
N LYS A 348 1.90 17.80 -6.07
CA LYS A 348 2.42 18.73 -7.08
C LYS A 348 3.15 19.93 -6.48
N ILE A 349 2.59 20.55 -5.44
CA ILE A 349 3.20 21.72 -4.78
C ILE A 349 4.53 21.31 -4.14
N ILE A 350 4.56 20.17 -3.45
CA ILE A 350 5.77 19.70 -2.78
C ILE A 350 6.84 19.31 -3.80
N THR A 351 6.52 18.55 -4.85
CA THR A 351 7.50 18.12 -5.85
C THR A 351 8.05 19.28 -6.67
N SER A 352 7.23 20.31 -6.92
CA SER A 352 7.68 21.53 -7.60
C SER A 352 8.65 22.38 -6.78
N ALA A 353 8.75 22.17 -5.46
CA ALA A 353 9.74 22.80 -4.61
C ALA A 353 11.07 22.01 -4.56
N ILE A 354 11.09 20.76 -5.03
CA ILE A 354 12.29 19.93 -5.04
C ILE A 354 13.23 20.41 -6.16
N PRO A 355 14.53 20.65 -5.88
CA PRO A 355 15.46 21.10 -6.89
C PRO A 355 15.75 20.01 -7.93
N ASP A 356 16.02 20.44 -9.17
CA ASP A 356 16.38 19.55 -10.30
C ASP A 356 17.61 18.67 -9.99
N SER A 357 18.50 19.11 -9.10
CA SER A 357 19.66 18.33 -8.65
C SER A 357 19.29 17.04 -7.92
N VAL A 358 18.10 16.99 -7.31
CA VAL A 358 17.54 15.79 -6.69
C VAL A 358 16.65 15.07 -7.69
N GLY A 359 15.70 15.79 -8.29
CA GLY A 359 14.65 15.26 -9.16
C GLY A 359 13.29 15.22 -8.46
N ASP A 360 12.24 15.52 -9.21
CA ASP A 360 10.84 15.55 -8.76
C ASP A 360 10.28 14.15 -8.43
N GLU A 361 10.90 13.10 -8.97
CA GLU A 361 10.57 11.68 -8.70
C GLU A 361 11.00 11.19 -7.30
N LEU A 362 11.56 12.04 -6.43
CA LEU A 362 11.84 11.70 -5.03
C LEU A 362 10.58 11.20 -4.30
N ILE A 363 9.44 11.80 -4.62
CA ILE A 363 8.14 11.50 -4.03
C ILE A 363 7.22 11.00 -5.13
N GLY A 364 6.93 9.71 -5.16
CA GLY A 364 5.97 9.10 -6.08
C GLY A 364 4.57 9.06 -5.49
N LEU A 365 3.55 9.47 -6.26
CA LEU A 365 2.14 9.32 -5.88
C LEU A 365 1.50 8.18 -6.68
N VAL A 366 1.21 7.08 -6.01
CA VAL A 366 0.60 5.88 -6.59
C VAL A 366 -0.87 6.16 -6.91
N ALA A 367 -1.26 6.03 -8.19
CA ALA A 367 -2.60 6.37 -8.64
C ALA A 367 -3.64 5.28 -8.35
N SER A 368 -3.32 4.00 -8.57
CA SER A 368 -4.27 2.89 -8.43
C SER A 368 -4.06 2.11 -7.13
N ARG A 369 -5.15 1.50 -6.62
CA ARG A 369 -5.06 0.52 -5.52
C ARG A 369 -4.48 -0.81 -6.03
N GLU A 370 -4.63 -1.08 -7.32
CA GLU A 370 -4.18 -2.31 -7.98
C GLU A 370 -2.65 -2.41 -8.04
N ASP A 371 -1.95 -1.29 -7.87
CA ASP A 371 -0.48 -1.24 -7.84
C ASP A 371 0.09 -1.64 -6.48
N ILE A 372 -0.72 -1.61 -5.40
CA ILE A 372 -0.23 -1.88 -4.03
C ILE A 372 0.31 -3.32 -3.91
N PRO A 373 -0.38 -4.38 -4.36
CA PRO A 373 0.16 -5.75 -4.30
C PRO A 373 1.49 -5.92 -5.03
N ASP A 374 1.71 -5.19 -6.13
CA ASP A 374 2.96 -5.26 -6.88
C ASP A 374 4.08 -4.48 -6.16
N LEU A 375 3.80 -3.30 -5.58
CA LEU A 375 4.73 -2.59 -4.71
C LEU A 375 5.13 -3.41 -3.47
N LEU A 376 4.17 -4.13 -2.86
CA LEU A 376 4.42 -4.95 -1.67
C LEU A 376 5.32 -6.17 -1.93
N LYS A 377 5.59 -6.51 -3.19
CA LYS A 377 6.55 -7.55 -3.59
C LYS A 377 7.97 -7.02 -3.80
N LEU A 378 8.17 -5.71 -3.80
CA LEU A 378 9.47 -5.07 -4.08
C LEU A 378 10.35 -4.98 -2.83
N ASP A 379 10.61 -6.10 -2.15
CA ASP A 379 11.50 -6.14 -0.98
C ASP A 379 12.98 -5.91 -1.31
N ASP A 380 13.32 -5.85 -2.59
CA ASP A 380 14.63 -5.45 -3.09
C ASP A 380 14.80 -3.92 -3.21
N VAL A 381 13.70 -3.16 -3.33
CA VAL A 381 13.72 -1.71 -3.54
C VAL A 381 13.12 -0.93 -2.37
N ILE A 382 12.03 -1.40 -1.79
CA ILE A 382 11.30 -0.72 -0.71
C ILE A 382 11.77 -1.26 0.65
N ASP A 383 12.24 -0.36 1.50
CA ASP A 383 12.91 -0.70 2.76
C ASP A 383 11.93 -0.75 3.95
N LEU A 384 10.82 0.01 3.88
CA LEU A 384 9.80 0.03 4.95
C LEU A 384 8.41 0.38 4.39
N VAL A 385 7.37 -0.33 4.89
CA VAL A 385 5.96 0.01 4.63
C VAL A 385 5.30 0.55 5.90
N ILE A 386 4.57 1.68 5.78
CA ILE A 386 3.81 2.28 6.89
C ILE A 386 2.34 2.41 6.49
N PRO A 387 1.45 1.52 6.95
CA PRO A 387 0.02 1.67 6.79
C PRO A 387 -0.57 2.60 7.85
N ARG A 388 -1.31 3.63 7.41
CA ARG A 388 -2.01 4.63 8.23
C ARG A 388 -3.50 4.61 7.89
N GLY A 389 -4.23 3.65 8.44
CA GLY A 389 -5.65 3.49 8.17
C GLY A 389 -6.32 2.55 9.17
N SER A 390 -7.37 1.89 8.71
CA SER A 390 -8.10 0.90 9.50
C SER A 390 -7.25 -0.34 9.88
N ASN A 391 -7.62 -1.00 10.98
CA ASN A 391 -6.98 -2.23 11.48
C ASN A 391 -6.97 -3.35 10.40
N SER A 392 -8.00 -3.39 9.56
CA SER A 392 -8.10 -4.33 8.44
C SER A 392 -7.07 -4.05 7.35
N LEU A 393 -6.86 -2.78 6.97
CA LEU A 393 -5.81 -2.38 6.02
C LEU A 393 -4.41 -2.75 6.54
N VAL A 394 -4.12 -2.42 7.81
CA VAL A 394 -2.83 -2.73 8.43
C VAL A 394 -2.58 -4.23 8.43
N SER A 395 -3.58 -5.02 8.82
CA SER A 395 -3.49 -6.48 8.88
C SER A 395 -3.32 -7.10 7.48
N GLN A 396 -4.05 -6.59 6.48
CA GLN A 396 -3.92 -7.03 5.09
C GLN A 396 -2.48 -6.81 4.58
N ILE A 397 -1.92 -5.61 4.78
CA ILE A 397 -0.57 -5.28 4.34
C ILE A 397 0.47 -6.16 5.05
N LYS A 398 0.37 -6.30 6.38
CA LYS A 398 1.27 -7.17 7.18
C LYS A 398 1.30 -8.62 6.69
N ASN A 399 0.16 -9.14 6.23
CA ASN A 399 0.07 -10.53 5.75
C ASN A 399 0.50 -10.70 4.29
N SER A 400 0.65 -9.60 3.53
CA SER A 400 0.84 -9.64 2.07
C SER A 400 2.28 -9.30 1.63
N THR A 401 3.16 -8.90 2.54
CA THR A 401 4.52 -8.44 2.20
C THR A 401 5.61 -9.08 3.05
N LYS A 402 6.81 -9.16 2.48
CA LYS A 402 8.05 -9.48 3.20
C LYS A 402 8.79 -8.23 3.69
N ILE A 403 8.42 -7.05 3.16
CA ILE A 403 8.99 -5.78 3.56
C ILE A 403 8.62 -5.53 5.03
N PRO A 404 9.53 -5.02 5.87
CA PRO A 404 9.20 -4.62 7.23
C PRO A 404 8.01 -3.65 7.25
N VAL A 405 7.03 -3.90 8.13
CA VAL A 405 5.83 -3.06 8.27
C VAL A 405 5.82 -2.40 9.63
N LEU A 406 5.78 -1.07 9.66
CA LEU A 406 5.69 -0.27 10.89
C LEU A 406 4.29 0.31 11.04
N GLY A 407 3.62 -0.04 12.13
CA GLY A 407 2.28 0.44 12.47
C GLY A 407 1.59 -0.45 13.50
N HIS A 408 0.56 0.07 14.15
CA HIS A 408 -0.26 -0.68 15.10
C HIS A 408 -1.48 -1.29 14.41
N ALA A 409 -1.86 -2.50 14.82
CA ALA A 409 -3.07 -3.13 14.33
C ALA A 409 -4.28 -2.85 15.22
N ASP A 410 -4.10 -2.55 16.52
CA ASP A 410 -5.18 -2.25 17.46
C ASP A 410 -4.73 -1.24 18.52
N GLY A 411 -5.67 -0.44 19.03
CA GLY A 411 -5.47 0.65 19.99
C GLY A 411 -6.14 0.44 21.36
N VAL A 412 -6.16 -0.80 21.88
CA VAL A 412 -6.79 -1.06 23.20
C VAL A 412 -5.93 -0.45 24.33
N CYS A 413 -6.36 0.71 24.83
CA CYS A 413 -5.69 1.49 25.87
C CYS A 413 -6.43 1.40 27.21
N HIS A 414 -5.68 1.35 28.32
CA HIS A 414 -6.24 1.23 29.66
C HIS A 414 -5.94 2.47 30.52
N VAL A 415 -6.88 2.81 31.39
CA VAL A 415 -6.64 3.72 32.52
C VAL A 415 -6.94 2.97 33.80
N TYR A 416 -5.96 2.89 34.70
CA TYR A 416 -6.09 2.26 36.01
C TYR A 416 -6.21 3.32 37.10
N ILE A 417 -7.30 3.27 37.87
CA ILE A 417 -7.52 4.10 39.05
C ILE A 417 -7.14 3.30 40.29
N ASP A 418 -6.06 3.72 40.95
CA ASP A 418 -5.60 3.15 42.21
C ASP A 418 -6.43 3.64 43.41
N LYS A 419 -6.42 2.89 44.52
CA LYS A 419 -7.11 3.27 45.77
C LYS A 419 -6.67 4.63 46.34
N SER A 420 -5.45 5.06 46.06
CA SER A 420 -4.89 6.35 46.51
C SER A 420 -5.11 7.49 45.50
N ALA A 421 -5.85 7.26 44.42
CA ALA A 421 -6.08 8.28 43.39
C ALA A 421 -6.79 9.52 43.92
N ASN A 422 -6.32 10.70 43.53
CA ASN A 422 -7.04 11.94 43.75
C ASN A 422 -8.36 11.94 42.93
N PRO A 423 -9.54 12.13 43.58
CA PRO A 423 -10.85 12.09 42.94
C PRO A 423 -11.01 13.04 41.74
N ASP A 424 -10.58 14.29 41.89
CA ASP A 424 -10.78 15.32 40.86
C ASP A 424 -9.84 15.12 39.67
N MET A 425 -8.63 14.65 39.93
CA MET A 425 -7.67 14.29 38.89
C MET A 425 -8.15 13.08 38.09
N ALA A 426 -8.62 12.03 38.75
CA ALA A 426 -9.14 10.83 38.10
C ALA A 426 -10.29 11.17 37.13
N LYS A 427 -11.25 12.01 37.56
CA LYS A 427 -12.35 12.46 36.70
C LYS A 427 -11.87 13.20 35.46
N LYS A 428 -10.94 14.16 35.62
CA LYS A 428 -10.39 14.93 34.50
C LYS A 428 -9.67 14.03 33.49
N ILE A 429 -8.80 13.13 33.98
CA ILE A 429 -8.02 12.23 33.12
C ILE A 429 -8.92 11.26 32.37
N VAL A 430 -9.86 10.59 33.05
CA VAL A 430 -10.74 9.60 32.41
C VAL A 430 -11.67 10.26 31.39
N ARG A 431 -12.20 11.44 31.72
CA ARG A 431 -13.05 12.21 30.80
C ARG A 431 -12.28 12.58 29.53
N ASP A 432 -11.08 13.15 29.68
CA ASP A 432 -10.23 13.51 28.53
C ASP A 432 -9.86 12.27 27.70
N ALA A 433 -9.41 11.20 28.37
CA ALA A 433 -8.97 9.97 27.74
C ALA A 433 -10.05 9.26 26.92
N LYS A 434 -11.35 9.43 27.23
CA LYS A 434 -12.47 8.83 26.47
C LYS A 434 -13.13 9.78 25.48
N ILE A 435 -13.34 11.04 25.87
CA ILE A 435 -14.32 11.93 25.21
C ILE A 435 -13.66 12.89 24.23
N ASP A 436 -12.41 13.29 24.45
CA ASP A 436 -11.71 14.28 23.59
C ASP A 436 -11.79 13.90 22.11
N TYR A 437 -11.41 12.67 21.78
CA TYR A 437 -11.50 12.15 20.41
C TYR A 437 -11.73 10.63 20.38
N PRO A 438 -12.98 10.15 20.50
CA PRO A 438 -13.28 8.74 20.74
C PRO A 438 -12.79 7.76 19.65
N ALA A 439 -12.53 8.27 18.44
CA ALA A 439 -12.05 7.48 17.31
C ALA A 439 -10.52 7.42 17.18
N ALA A 440 -9.77 8.04 18.10
CA ALA A 440 -8.30 7.92 18.14
C ALA A 440 -7.86 6.56 18.72
N CYS A 441 -6.75 6.03 18.22
CA CYS A 441 -6.17 4.76 18.67
C CYS A 441 -5.55 4.79 20.08
N ASN A 442 -5.36 5.98 20.65
CA ASN A 442 -4.86 6.17 22.02
C ASN A 442 -5.99 6.54 23.01
N THR A 443 -7.25 6.45 22.59
CA THR A 443 -8.41 6.70 23.45
C THR A 443 -8.57 5.52 24.42
N MET A 444 -8.91 5.82 25.68
CA MET A 444 -9.21 4.77 26.67
C MET A 444 -10.35 3.88 26.19
N GLU A 445 -10.12 2.56 26.20
CA GLU A 445 -11.15 1.56 25.90
C GLU A 445 -11.56 0.75 27.13
N THR A 446 -10.64 0.58 28.08
CA THR A 446 -10.90 -0.11 29.35
C THR A 446 -10.50 0.74 30.54
N LEU A 447 -11.44 0.95 31.45
CA LEU A 447 -11.24 1.58 32.75
C LEU A 447 -11.07 0.49 33.82
N LEU A 448 -9.87 0.37 34.38
CA LEU A 448 -9.58 -0.53 35.49
C LEU A 448 -9.69 0.23 36.81
N VAL A 449 -10.35 -0.38 37.80
CA VAL A 449 -10.61 0.26 39.10
C VAL A 449 -10.18 -0.67 40.22
N HIS A 450 -9.40 -0.15 41.17
CA HIS A 450 -9.02 -0.91 42.37
C HIS A 450 -10.26 -1.35 43.17
N GLN A 451 -10.26 -2.58 43.68
CA GLN A 451 -11.41 -3.18 44.39
C GLN A 451 -11.94 -2.34 45.57
N ASP A 452 -11.06 -1.71 46.33
CA ASP A 452 -11.41 -0.82 47.46
C ASP A 452 -12.28 0.38 47.05
N LEU A 453 -12.27 0.76 45.77
CA LEU A 453 -13.09 1.84 45.23
C LEU A 453 -14.47 1.38 44.74
N SER A 454 -14.78 0.09 44.83
CA SER A 454 -16.04 -0.51 44.33
C SER A 454 -17.30 0.13 44.91
N ASN A 455 -17.27 0.57 46.17
CA ASN A 455 -18.39 1.22 46.84
C ASN A 455 -18.19 2.73 47.06
N ASN A 456 -17.10 3.30 46.55
CA ASN A 456 -16.73 4.70 46.77
C ASN A 456 -17.60 5.63 45.90
N ASP A 457 -17.95 6.80 46.44
CA ASP A 457 -18.74 7.83 45.74
C ASP A 457 -17.99 8.37 44.51
N LEU A 458 -16.65 8.36 44.53
CA LEU A 458 -15.83 8.68 43.36
C LEU A 458 -16.24 7.89 42.12
N LEU A 459 -16.36 6.57 42.23
CA LEU A 459 -16.70 5.71 41.09
C LEU A 459 -18.11 5.99 40.59
N LYS A 460 -19.08 6.13 41.51
CA LYS A 460 -20.47 6.42 41.14
C LYS A 460 -20.60 7.75 40.38
N GLU A 461 -19.91 8.78 40.86
CA GLU A 461 -19.89 10.09 40.21
C GLU A 461 -19.23 10.03 38.84
N LEU A 462 -18.09 9.34 38.73
CA LEU A 462 -17.38 9.16 37.46
C LEU A 462 -18.23 8.44 36.41
N LEU A 463 -18.87 7.33 36.78
CA LEU A 463 -19.74 6.58 35.87
C LEU A 463 -21.01 7.37 35.50
N ALA A 464 -21.55 8.16 36.43
CA ALA A 464 -22.68 9.04 36.15
C ALA A 464 -22.30 10.18 35.18
N GLU A 465 -21.09 10.74 35.32
CA GLU A 465 -20.56 11.75 34.40
C GLU A 465 -20.35 11.17 33.00
N LEU A 466 -19.71 10.01 32.87
CA LEU A 466 -19.51 9.34 31.59
C LEU A 466 -20.84 9.04 30.89
N ARG A 467 -21.85 8.56 31.62
CA ARG A 467 -23.21 8.34 31.06
C ARG A 467 -23.88 9.62 30.62
N ARG A 468 -23.70 10.72 31.37
CA ARG A 468 -24.28 12.03 31.03
C ARG A 468 -23.70 12.58 29.72
N GLU A 469 -22.41 12.31 29.48
CA GLU A 469 -21.71 12.65 28.24
C GLU A 469 -22.02 11.66 27.09
N GLY A 470 -22.89 10.67 27.31
CA GLY A 470 -23.34 9.73 26.29
C GLY A 470 -22.45 8.50 26.09
N VAL A 471 -21.53 8.22 27.01
CA VAL A 471 -20.67 7.02 26.93
C VAL A 471 -21.44 5.77 27.34
N THR A 472 -21.45 4.78 26.45
CA THR A 472 -22.02 3.45 26.73
C THR A 472 -21.03 2.62 27.54
N LEU A 473 -21.42 2.26 28.77
CA LEU A 473 -20.57 1.51 29.70
C LEU A 473 -20.86 0.01 29.61
N TYR A 474 -19.83 -0.79 29.39
CA TYR A 474 -19.87 -2.25 29.50
C TYR A 474 -19.12 -2.69 30.75
N GLY A 475 -19.60 -3.71 31.45
CA GLY A 475 -18.91 -4.29 32.58
C GLY A 475 -18.12 -5.53 32.17
N GLY A 476 -16.88 -5.65 32.64
CA GLY A 476 -16.19 -6.93 32.67
C GLY A 476 -16.86 -7.92 33.64
N PRO A 477 -16.29 -9.13 33.83
CA PRO A 477 -16.89 -10.17 34.66
C PRO A 477 -17.28 -9.70 36.07
N ARG A 478 -16.42 -8.93 36.76
CA ARG A 478 -16.71 -8.43 38.11
C ARG A 478 -17.60 -7.20 38.07
N ALA A 479 -17.29 -6.24 37.19
CA ALA A 479 -18.02 -4.97 37.14
C ALA A 479 -19.46 -5.14 36.65
N SER A 480 -19.72 -6.07 35.73
CA SER A 480 -21.09 -6.35 35.23
C SER A 480 -22.01 -6.79 36.37
N SER A 481 -21.55 -7.69 37.24
CA SER A 481 -22.33 -8.17 38.40
C SER A 481 -22.48 -7.11 39.49
N LEU A 482 -21.43 -6.34 39.79
CA LEU A 482 -21.44 -5.36 40.89
C LEU A 482 -22.19 -4.07 40.52
N LEU A 483 -22.03 -3.59 39.29
CA LEU A 483 -22.58 -2.29 38.84
C LEU A 483 -23.84 -2.44 37.99
N ASN A 484 -24.33 -3.67 37.80
CA ASN A 484 -25.45 -4.02 36.94
C ASN A 484 -25.30 -3.45 35.50
N LEU A 485 -24.10 -3.59 34.94
CA LEU A 485 -23.76 -3.13 33.60
C LEU A 485 -23.91 -4.25 32.56
N PRO A 486 -24.26 -3.94 31.30
CA PRO A 486 -24.22 -4.91 30.21
C PRO A 486 -22.84 -5.55 30.11
N ARG A 487 -22.77 -6.88 30.03
CA ARG A 487 -21.50 -7.59 29.99
C ARG A 487 -20.74 -7.31 28.69
N ALA A 488 -19.47 -6.96 28.80
CA ALA A 488 -18.57 -6.83 27.66
C ALA A 488 -18.40 -8.20 26.96
N GLN A 489 -18.46 -8.21 25.63
CA GLN A 489 -18.29 -9.44 24.84
C GLN A 489 -16.85 -9.96 24.89
N SER A 490 -15.88 -9.04 24.98
CA SER A 490 -14.45 -9.30 25.09
C SER A 490 -13.82 -8.18 25.92
N LEU A 491 -12.82 -8.51 26.73
CA LEU A 491 -11.97 -7.53 27.42
C LEU A 491 -10.90 -6.93 26.50
N HIS A 492 -10.63 -7.59 25.36
CA HIS A 492 -9.80 -7.05 24.27
C HIS A 492 -10.74 -6.54 23.18
N ARG A 493 -11.17 -5.27 23.28
CA ARG A 493 -12.06 -4.64 22.31
C ARG A 493 -11.72 -3.16 22.18
N GLU A 494 -11.41 -2.74 20.95
CA GLU A 494 -11.41 -1.33 20.55
C GLU A 494 -12.84 -0.96 20.12
N TYR A 495 -13.40 0.09 20.72
CA TYR A 495 -14.75 0.56 20.41
C TYR A 495 -14.72 1.71 19.41
N SER A 496 -13.64 2.51 19.40
CA SER A 496 -13.43 3.69 18.55
C SER A 496 -14.64 4.65 18.53
N SER A 497 -15.39 4.68 19.63
CA SER A 497 -16.66 5.40 19.79
C SER A 497 -16.88 5.76 21.26
N LEU A 498 -18.00 6.42 21.58
CA LEU A 498 -18.39 6.73 22.96
C LEU A 498 -18.88 5.47 23.69
N ALA A 499 -17.98 4.52 23.87
CA ALA A 499 -18.18 3.31 24.65
C ALA A 499 -16.86 2.90 25.34
N CYS A 500 -16.95 2.28 26.51
CA CYS A 500 -15.79 1.66 27.17
C CYS A 500 -16.21 0.49 28.07
N THR A 501 -15.24 -0.36 28.38
CA THR A 501 -15.36 -1.40 29.40
C THR A 501 -14.88 -0.89 30.75
N VAL A 502 -15.56 -1.25 31.83
CA VAL A 502 -15.14 -1.03 33.21
C VAL A 502 -14.89 -2.39 33.84
N GLU A 503 -13.77 -2.57 34.55
CA GLU A 503 -13.49 -3.79 35.30
C GLU A 503 -12.76 -3.53 36.62
N PHE A 504 -13.03 -4.36 37.63
CA PHE A 504 -12.37 -4.29 38.93
C PHE A 504 -11.15 -5.20 39.01
N VAL A 505 -10.07 -4.68 39.60
CA VAL A 505 -8.81 -5.39 39.85
C VAL A 505 -8.45 -5.32 41.33
N ASP A 506 -7.76 -6.34 41.84
CA ASP A 506 -7.48 -6.47 43.27
C ASP A 506 -6.38 -5.51 43.74
N ASP A 507 -5.37 -5.31 42.89
CA ASP A 507 -4.23 -4.43 43.12
C ASP A 507 -3.60 -4.01 41.77
N VAL A 508 -2.53 -3.21 41.86
CA VAL A 508 -1.72 -2.77 40.72
C VAL A 508 -1.03 -3.93 39.99
N GLY A 509 -0.67 -5.02 40.66
CA GLY A 509 -0.14 -6.22 40.01
C GLY A 509 -1.17 -6.88 39.10
N ALA A 510 -2.40 -7.04 39.59
CA ALA A 510 -3.53 -7.51 38.80
C ALA A 510 -3.88 -6.56 37.65
N ALA A 511 -3.73 -5.24 37.84
CA ALA A 511 -3.88 -4.26 36.77
C ALA A 511 -2.84 -4.45 35.65
N ILE A 512 -1.57 -4.64 36.01
CA ILE A 512 -0.48 -4.92 35.05
C ILE A 512 -0.76 -6.23 34.30
N ASP A 513 -1.13 -7.29 35.00
CA ASP A 513 -1.43 -8.58 34.40
C ASP A 513 -2.64 -8.49 33.45
N HIS A 514 -3.67 -7.71 33.81
CA HIS A 514 -4.80 -7.42 32.94
C HIS A 514 -4.36 -6.71 31.67
N ILE A 515 -3.57 -5.64 31.79
CA ILE A 515 -3.06 -4.89 30.63
C ILE A 515 -2.23 -5.79 29.73
N HIS A 516 -1.33 -6.61 30.28
CA HIS A 516 -0.55 -7.55 29.49
C HIS A 516 -1.44 -8.61 28.83
N GLN A 517 -2.43 -9.17 29.53
CA GLN A 517 -3.29 -10.23 29.01
C GLN A 517 -4.29 -9.74 27.96
N HIS A 518 -4.95 -8.63 28.23
CA HIS A 518 -6.06 -8.09 27.43
C HIS A 518 -5.62 -6.94 26.53
N GLY A 519 -4.38 -6.47 26.63
CA GLY A 519 -3.69 -5.71 25.60
C GLY A 519 -2.98 -6.60 24.56
N ARG A 520 -3.21 -7.92 24.51
CA ARG A 520 -2.65 -8.83 23.49
C ARG A 520 -3.68 -9.16 22.40
N HIS A 521 -3.27 -9.04 21.13
CA HIS A 521 -4.00 -9.66 20.03
C HIS A 521 -3.38 -11.04 19.73
N VAL A 522 -4.01 -12.12 20.19
CA VAL A 522 -3.53 -13.49 19.89
C VAL A 522 -3.97 -13.89 18.48
N MET A 523 -3.11 -13.65 17.48
CA MET A 523 -3.20 -14.34 16.19
C MET A 523 -2.59 -15.75 16.32
N PHE A 524 -3.44 -16.77 16.49
CA PHE A 524 -3.03 -18.16 16.28
C PHE A 524 -2.77 -18.39 14.78
N SER A 525 -1.56 -18.09 14.30
CA SER A 525 -1.16 -18.54 12.96
C SER A 525 -0.80 -20.04 13.02
N ARG A 526 -1.62 -20.87 12.36
CA ARG A 526 -1.34 -22.29 12.15
C ARG A 526 -0.06 -22.44 11.31
N LYS A 527 0.93 -23.14 11.89
CA LYS A 527 2.05 -23.85 11.22
C LYS A 527 2.74 -23.09 10.06
N ILE A 528 3.84 -22.41 10.36
CA ILE A 528 4.91 -22.16 9.38
C ILE A 528 6.10 -23.03 9.75
N CYS A 529 6.34 -24.06 8.94
CA CYS A 529 7.53 -24.91 8.99
C CYS A 529 8.56 -24.28 8.04
N PHE A 530 9.63 -23.68 8.57
CA PHE A 530 10.77 -23.25 7.75
C PHE A 530 11.69 -24.44 7.47
N PRO A 531 12.10 -24.71 6.22
CA PRO A 531 13.19 -25.63 5.95
C PRO A 531 14.52 -24.89 6.20
N PHE A 532 15.20 -25.23 7.30
CA PHE A 532 16.56 -24.74 7.57
C PHE A 532 17.56 -25.44 6.65
N LEU A 533 18.25 -24.66 5.83
CA LEU A 533 19.43 -25.07 5.07
C LEU A 533 20.62 -25.19 6.04
N PHE A 534 21.24 -26.37 6.07
CA PHE A 534 22.37 -26.76 6.91
C PHE A 534 23.65 -25.97 6.59
N VAL A 535 24.30 -25.42 7.62
CA VAL A 535 25.76 -25.21 7.64
C VAL A 535 26.29 -26.03 8.81
N ALA A 536 26.95 -27.15 8.51
CA ALA A 536 27.57 -28.03 9.50
C ALA A 536 29.05 -27.67 9.67
N LEU A 537 29.41 -27.17 10.84
CA LEU A 537 30.77 -27.18 11.37
C LEU A 537 30.80 -28.18 12.54
N PHE A 538 31.71 -29.14 12.45
CA PHE A 538 31.93 -30.26 13.36
C PHE A 538 32.28 -29.80 14.78
N LEU A 539 31.54 -30.24 15.81
CA LEU A 539 32.01 -30.48 17.19
C LEU A 539 31.04 -31.47 17.91
N PRO A 540 31.51 -32.30 18.87
CA PRO A 540 30.82 -33.53 19.29
C PRO A 540 29.67 -33.29 20.29
N LEU A 541 28.51 -33.83 19.95
CA LEU A 541 27.30 -33.93 20.76
C LEU A 541 27.48 -34.90 21.93
N SER A 542 27.60 -34.39 23.17
CA SER A 542 27.35 -35.21 24.36
C SER A 542 26.92 -34.49 25.64
N CYS A 543 26.56 -33.19 25.62
CA CYS A 543 26.20 -32.48 26.86
C CYS A 543 25.07 -31.42 26.75
N TRP A 544 23.97 -31.63 26.01
CA TRP A 544 22.81 -30.72 26.08
C TRP A 544 21.49 -31.46 26.45
N PRO A 545 20.73 -30.97 27.46
CA PRO A 545 19.39 -31.47 27.79
C PRO A 545 18.37 -31.04 26.71
N PRO A 546 17.17 -31.66 26.65
CA PRO A 546 16.28 -31.56 25.49
C PRO A 546 15.80 -30.12 25.23
N PHE A 547 16.17 -29.60 24.06
CA PHE A 547 15.63 -28.37 23.48
C PHE A 547 14.16 -28.57 23.10
N SER A 548 13.27 -28.44 24.08
CA SER A 548 11.84 -28.23 23.86
C SER A 548 11.39 -27.01 24.63
N LYS A 549 11.65 -25.81 24.06
CA LYS A 549 11.00 -24.51 24.34
C LYS A 549 11.85 -23.36 23.79
N PHE A 550 11.92 -23.23 22.47
CA PHE A 550 12.22 -21.94 21.85
C PHE A 550 11.29 -21.77 20.65
N GLN A 551 10.01 -21.56 20.96
CA GLN A 551 9.09 -20.92 20.03
C GLN A 551 9.27 -19.42 20.24
N ALA A 552 10.00 -18.77 19.33
CA ALA A 552 9.89 -17.32 19.15
C ALA A 552 8.54 -17.05 18.47
N THR A 553 7.46 -17.12 19.24
CA THR A 553 6.16 -16.65 18.81
C THR A 553 6.22 -15.13 18.82
N CYS A 554 6.20 -14.50 17.64
CA CYS A 554 6.06 -13.05 17.52
C CYS A 554 4.66 -12.67 18.05
N PHE A 555 4.57 -12.30 19.32
CA PHE A 555 3.33 -11.82 19.93
C PHE A 555 3.04 -10.41 19.44
N ILE A 556 1.89 -10.21 18.80
CA ILE A 556 1.37 -8.87 18.46
C ILE A 556 0.56 -8.39 19.66
N PHE A 557 1.10 -7.42 20.40
CA PHE A 557 0.39 -6.74 21.47
C PHE A 557 -0.26 -5.47 20.91
N SER A 558 -1.44 -5.07 21.39
CA SER A 558 -1.93 -3.71 21.21
C SER A 558 -0.94 -2.76 21.87
N SER A 559 -0.51 -3.00 23.13
CA SER A 559 0.60 -2.33 23.85
C SER A 559 0.77 -0.85 23.45
N HIS A 560 -0.32 -0.09 23.37
CA HIS A 560 -0.31 1.24 22.76
C HIS A 560 0.00 2.29 23.81
N THR A 561 -0.97 2.57 24.68
CA THR A 561 -0.84 3.58 25.73
C THR A 561 -1.66 3.19 26.93
N ASP A 562 -1.03 3.16 28.10
CA ASP A 562 -1.71 2.84 29.35
C ASP A 562 -1.34 3.84 30.44
N CYS A 563 -2.28 4.17 31.31
CA CYS A 563 -2.12 5.19 32.33
C CYS A 563 -2.51 4.65 33.72
N ILE A 564 -1.75 5.03 34.74
CA ILE A 564 -2.14 4.91 36.15
C ILE A 564 -2.49 6.28 36.75
N VAL A 565 -3.56 6.32 37.54
CA VAL A 565 -3.92 7.47 38.39
C VAL A 565 -3.73 7.08 39.85
N THR A 566 -2.76 7.69 40.52
CA THR A 566 -2.38 7.39 41.91
C THR A 566 -1.58 8.53 42.53
N GLU A 567 -1.73 8.73 43.84
CA GLU A 567 -0.84 9.60 44.64
C GLU A 567 0.30 8.80 45.32
N ASP A 568 0.24 7.47 45.27
CA ASP A 568 1.29 6.59 45.79
C ASP A 568 2.43 6.46 44.77
N HIS A 569 3.59 7.00 45.14
CA HIS A 569 4.78 7.02 44.29
C HIS A 569 5.36 5.63 44.05
N GLU A 570 5.34 4.72 45.02
CA GLU A 570 5.90 3.37 44.84
C GLU A 570 5.05 2.56 43.86
N VAL A 571 3.72 2.71 43.97
CA VAL A 571 2.75 2.09 43.07
C VAL A 571 2.89 2.67 41.65
N ALA A 572 3.04 3.99 41.52
CA ALA A 572 3.27 4.65 40.23
C ALA A 572 4.52 4.11 39.54
N GLU A 573 5.66 4.09 40.24
CA GLU A 573 6.93 3.60 39.68
C GLU A 573 6.86 2.12 39.31
N MET A 574 6.20 1.30 40.13
CA MET A 574 6.00 -0.11 39.81
C MET A 574 5.19 -0.29 38.52
N PHE A 575 4.13 0.51 38.33
CA PHE A 575 3.33 0.47 37.11
C PHE A 575 4.14 0.91 35.88
N LEU A 576 4.84 2.05 35.97
CA LEU A 576 5.66 2.60 34.89
C LEU A 576 6.75 1.62 34.42
N HIS A 577 7.38 0.90 35.34
CA HIS A 577 8.45 -0.04 35.02
C HIS A 577 7.96 -1.41 34.51
N ARG A 578 6.77 -1.86 34.93
CA ARG A 578 6.27 -3.22 34.64
C ARG A 578 5.28 -3.28 33.49
N VAL A 579 4.56 -2.20 33.19
CA VAL A 579 3.67 -2.16 32.02
C VAL A 579 4.51 -2.09 30.75
N ASP A 580 4.28 -3.02 29.82
CA ASP A 580 5.08 -3.16 28.60
C ASP A 580 4.29 -2.64 27.40
N SER A 581 4.01 -1.33 27.44
CA SER A 581 3.32 -0.60 26.37
C SER A 581 4.25 0.40 25.70
N ALA A 582 3.87 0.90 24.53
CA ALA A 582 4.67 1.84 23.77
C ALA A 582 4.77 3.20 24.48
N ALA A 583 3.72 3.59 25.21
CA ALA A 583 3.74 4.69 26.16
C ALA A 583 3.06 4.26 27.46
N VAL A 584 3.65 4.63 28.60
CA VAL A 584 3.08 4.39 29.93
C VAL A 584 3.09 5.71 30.69
N PHE A 585 1.93 6.10 31.23
CA PHE A 585 1.74 7.40 31.85
C PHE A 585 1.35 7.29 33.32
N HIS A 586 1.77 8.27 34.11
CA HIS A 586 1.33 8.49 35.48
C HIS A 586 0.60 9.83 35.54
N ASN A 587 -0.63 9.83 36.05
CA ASN A 587 -1.45 11.03 36.25
C ASN A 587 -1.60 11.91 34.99
N ALA A 588 -1.61 11.30 33.80
CA ALA A 588 -1.75 11.99 32.52
C ALA A 588 -2.64 11.20 31.55
N SER A 589 -3.44 11.90 30.75
CA SER A 589 -4.34 11.29 29.77
C SER A 589 -3.59 10.47 28.71
N THR A 590 -4.16 9.33 28.30
CA THR A 590 -3.63 8.53 27.19
C THR A 590 -3.58 9.29 25.87
N ARG A 591 -4.38 10.36 25.74
CA ARG A 591 -4.40 11.28 24.58
C ARG A 591 -3.09 12.04 24.37
N PHE A 592 -2.21 12.09 25.37
CA PHE A 592 -0.88 12.67 25.23
C PHE A 592 0.05 11.86 24.32
N CYS A 593 -0.23 10.57 24.05
CA CYS A 593 0.57 9.74 23.15
C CYS A 593 0.36 10.16 21.69
N ASP A 594 1.13 11.17 21.26
CA ASP A 594 1.05 11.83 19.96
C ASP A 594 2.38 12.53 19.68
N GLY A 595 2.89 12.43 18.45
CA GLY A 595 4.21 12.96 18.11
C GLY A 595 4.37 14.46 18.32
N ALA A 596 3.33 15.26 18.04
CA ALA A 596 3.38 16.69 18.26
C ALA A 596 3.41 17.02 19.76
N ARG A 597 2.61 16.30 20.57
CA ARG A 597 2.60 16.47 22.04
C ARG A 597 3.90 16.01 22.71
N PHE A 598 4.60 15.04 22.11
CA PHE A 598 5.91 14.57 22.57
C PHE A 598 7.07 15.46 22.13
N GLY A 599 6.81 16.53 21.35
CA GLY A 599 7.84 17.44 20.87
C GLY A 599 8.65 16.89 19.69
N LEU A 600 8.14 15.89 18.97
CA LEU A 600 8.79 15.31 17.78
C LEU A 600 8.59 16.16 16.51
N GLY A 601 7.78 17.23 16.60
CA GLY A 601 7.40 18.10 15.48
C GLY A 601 6.35 17.47 14.57
N ALA A 602 6.62 16.28 14.04
CA ALA A 602 5.71 15.49 13.23
C ALA A 602 5.84 14.00 13.52
N GLU A 603 4.84 13.22 13.10
CA GLU A 603 4.86 11.76 13.16
C GLU A 603 4.40 11.14 11.85
N VAL A 604 4.99 10.00 11.47
CA VAL A 604 4.47 9.14 10.40
C VAL A 604 3.41 8.16 10.90
N GLY A 605 3.46 7.83 12.19
CA GLY A 605 2.96 6.56 12.73
C GLY A 605 2.99 6.57 14.25
N VAL A 606 2.08 5.84 14.88
CA VAL A 606 2.38 5.25 16.18
C VAL A 606 2.71 3.77 15.95
N SER A 607 3.81 3.31 16.52
CA SER A 607 4.27 1.93 16.41
C SER A 607 4.13 1.21 17.73
N THR A 608 3.51 0.04 17.71
CA THR A 608 3.48 -0.88 18.86
C THR A 608 4.51 -2.01 18.72
N SER A 609 5.33 -1.95 17.66
CA SER A 609 6.46 -2.86 17.46
C SER A 609 7.48 -2.71 18.58
N ARG A 610 8.10 -3.83 18.95
CA ARG A 610 9.24 -3.85 19.90
C ARG A 610 10.59 -3.69 19.20
N VAL A 611 10.60 -3.74 17.87
CA VAL A 611 11.80 -3.66 17.03
C VAL A 611 11.75 -2.37 16.24
N HIS A 612 12.93 -1.78 16.03
CA HIS A 612 13.17 -0.52 15.31
C HIS A 612 12.68 0.74 16.04
N ALA A 613 11.37 1.00 16.01
CA ALA A 613 10.76 2.16 16.64
C ALA A 613 9.46 1.80 17.35
N ARG A 614 9.23 2.41 18.52
CA ARG A 614 8.09 2.15 19.41
C ARG A 614 7.54 3.47 19.95
N GLY A 615 6.21 3.61 19.95
CA GLY A 615 5.52 4.87 20.26
C GLY A 615 5.33 5.75 19.03
N PRO A 616 5.05 7.05 19.21
CA PRO A 616 5.01 8.01 18.11
C PRO A 616 6.35 8.05 17.36
N VAL A 617 6.30 7.90 16.04
CA VAL A 617 7.46 7.72 15.17
C VAL A 617 7.71 9.00 14.40
N GLY A 618 8.72 9.76 14.85
CA GLY A 618 9.23 10.96 14.17
C GLY A 618 10.48 10.68 13.35
N VAL A 619 11.38 11.68 13.26
CA VAL A 619 12.63 11.67 12.47
C VAL A 619 13.50 10.43 12.76
N GLU A 620 13.80 10.15 14.02
CA GLU A 620 14.67 9.04 14.43
C GLU A 620 14.14 7.66 13.99
N GLY A 621 12.81 7.50 13.93
CA GLY A 621 12.18 6.26 13.51
C GLY A 621 12.25 5.98 12.01
N LEU A 622 12.71 6.95 11.20
CA LEU A 622 12.95 6.82 9.77
C LEU A 622 14.44 6.70 9.42
N LEU A 623 15.28 6.52 10.44
CA LEU A 623 16.72 6.32 10.31
C LEU A 623 17.09 4.93 10.82
N THR A 624 18.20 4.42 10.31
CA THR A 624 18.91 3.26 10.85
C THR A 624 20.35 3.67 11.16
N THR A 625 21.19 2.71 11.50
CA THR A 625 22.60 2.95 11.79
C THR A 625 23.50 2.07 10.96
N ARG A 626 24.67 2.60 10.59
CA ARG A 626 25.74 1.86 9.93
C ARG A 626 27.06 2.02 10.68
N TRP A 627 27.97 1.08 10.45
CA TRP A 627 29.32 1.11 10.99
C TRP A 627 30.30 1.58 9.93
N ILE A 628 31.15 2.55 10.28
CA ILE A 628 32.21 3.10 9.44
C ILE A 628 33.52 2.82 10.15
N LEU A 629 34.38 2.02 9.53
CA LEU A 629 35.71 1.70 10.04
C LEU A 629 36.76 2.43 9.21
N ARG A 630 37.61 3.21 9.87
CA ARG A 630 38.73 3.93 9.25
C ARG A 630 40.03 3.35 9.76
N GLY A 631 40.87 2.88 8.84
CA GLY A 631 42.18 2.33 9.14
C GLY A 631 43.24 2.84 8.16
N SER A 632 44.48 2.47 8.43
CA SER A 632 45.70 2.81 7.67
C SER A 632 46.35 1.57 7.04
N GLY A 633 45.63 0.44 6.99
CA GLY A 633 46.13 -0.83 6.41
C GLY A 633 46.18 -1.99 7.42
N GLN A 634 45.52 -1.87 8.58
CA GLN A 634 45.42 -2.95 9.54
C GLN A 634 44.76 -4.18 8.91
N VAL A 635 45.34 -5.36 9.15
CA VAL A 635 44.83 -6.66 8.69
C VAL A 635 44.56 -7.56 9.89
N VAL A 636 43.57 -8.45 9.78
CA VAL A 636 43.20 -9.34 10.89
C VAL A 636 44.30 -10.36 11.18
N ASP A 637 44.88 -11.03 10.15
CA ASP A 637 45.96 -12.04 10.29
C ASP A 637 45.82 -12.98 11.50
N GLY A 638 44.61 -13.52 11.70
CA GLY A 638 44.30 -14.37 12.86
C GLY A 638 44.49 -13.69 14.22
N ASP A 639 44.27 -12.37 14.28
CA ASP A 639 44.48 -11.46 15.39
C ASP A 639 45.94 -11.34 15.86
N LYS A 640 46.91 -11.75 15.04
CA LYS A 640 48.35 -11.74 15.41
C LYS A 640 49.04 -10.40 15.18
N GLY A 641 48.52 -9.59 14.25
CA GLY A 641 49.13 -8.32 13.82
C GLY A 641 48.51 -7.07 14.44
N VAL A 642 47.46 -7.20 15.25
CA VAL A 642 46.67 -6.08 15.79
C VAL A 642 46.45 -6.28 17.28
N THR A 643 46.75 -5.24 18.07
CA THR A 643 46.42 -5.21 19.50
C THR A 643 45.18 -4.36 19.69
N TYR A 644 44.08 -4.99 20.13
CA TYR A 644 42.82 -4.29 20.36
C TYR A 644 42.84 -3.49 21.66
N SER A 645 42.49 -2.20 21.59
CA SER A 645 42.37 -1.29 22.72
C SER A 645 40.92 -1.06 23.18
N HIS A 646 39.95 -1.16 22.26
CA HIS A 646 38.52 -0.91 22.51
C HIS A 646 38.22 0.36 23.32
N LYS A 647 39.00 1.42 23.06
CA LYS A 647 38.90 2.67 23.81
C LYS A 647 37.76 3.51 23.25
N ASP A 648 36.74 3.77 24.07
CA ASP A 648 35.68 4.70 23.68
C ASP A 648 36.26 6.12 23.56
N LEU A 649 35.94 6.77 22.44
CA LEU A 649 36.36 8.12 22.12
C LEU A 649 35.19 9.08 22.33
N PRO A 650 35.45 10.36 22.68
CA PRO A 650 34.39 11.36 22.75
C PRO A 650 33.72 11.49 21.38
N LEU A 651 32.39 11.67 21.41
CA LEU A 651 31.61 11.98 20.23
C LEU A 651 32.06 13.35 19.70
N GLN A 652 32.41 13.45 18.43
CA GLN A 652 32.61 14.74 17.80
C GLN A 652 31.24 15.40 17.62
N THR A 653 31.08 16.60 18.17
CA THR A 653 29.99 17.49 17.77
C THR A 653 30.23 17.84 16.31
N GLN A 654 29.32 17.43 15.42
CA GLN A 654 29.34 17.92 14.04
C GLN A 654 29.14 19.43 14.09
N ILE A 655 30.09 20.17 13.51
CA ILE A 655 29.98 21.61 13.25
C ILE A 655 29.13 21.80 12.02
#